data_AF-A0A940NXF5-F1
#
_entry.id   AF-A0A940NXF5-F1
#
_cell.length_a   1.000
_cell.length_b   1.000
_cell.length_c   1.000
_cell.angle_alpha   90.00
_cell.angle_beta   90.00
_cell.angle_gamma   90.00
#
_symmetry.space_group_name_H-M   'P 1'
#
loop_
_entity.id
_entity.type
_entity.pdbx_description
1 polymer ?
#
loop_
_entity_poly.entity_id
_entity_poly.type
_entity_poly.pdbx_seq_one_letter_code
_entity_poly.pdbx_strand_id
1 'polypeptide(L)'
;MDQKHDDYSWVHDLLSEVISLSSEQKRAELLSVYREQHTAETDRLILRDADVIAEMLIQSRYAGGALNKIASLTEAEREELEETERILDENLFDYYFQPIVNTIDGEIYSYEALMRPKSEMKLTPLKVLRYAGLVNRLDDIEKDTFLNVLGIIDLRKNEFSGKFVFINSIPEVKLNADDFKSVTRMLLKHADTAVVEMTEQSEVDDESLEKLKERYRNMGIRMAIDDYGSGYSNVGNLLRYMPNFVKIDRSLLTEIHKSPKKRHFVREIIQFCHDNDILALAEGVETADELHTVIMLGADLVQGYFTAKPSPEIITSIPEEIRQLIRRYRQERENGIGQQVYMADCTERILLERLIQTGMKRIVIGAHGNGDVTLEGDVNTDTELRVETRSGFTGKIILENAWLTSIKNKPCIDIGENSDVTLVLIGENKLEAGGIRVPESSKLTVTGDGKLDIELDSDEYYGIGNGVGLLHGELIFEQSGRITVNAHGQTGVAIGSGSGGIIRINQGQYRLNLQGDAGLGIGAMYSQCNLVIHDCDIGMELTFARGAAIGSINRMSCIEIYKTSTKIFMSGVELIGIGTVGGESSKLSLREASCIINIKGECCSAIAALDGRTDLAVERASVRLGVEGKQVFGFGGFTGNTHFTQDTADTHITIDSPEVLPEPPDEERFVVNSGKFVLTQNGKVLYEVE
;
A
#
# COMPACT_ATOMS: atom_id res chain seq x y z
N MET A 1 -46.86 -66.02 -37.31
CA MET A 1 -46.26 -66.93 -36.31
C MET A 1 -44.75 -66.72 -36.37
N ASP A 2 -44.24 -65.51 -36.15
CA ASP A 2 -44.28 -64.70 -34.91
C ASP A 2 -43.61 -65.40 -33.74
N GLN A 3 -42.29 -65.22 -33.65
CA GLN A 3 -41.47 -65.18 -32.42
C GLN A 3 -39.99 -65.15 -32.82
N LYS A 4 -39.48 -64.03 -33.35
CA LYS A 4 -38.02 -63.78 -33.52
C LYS A 4 -37.72 -62.27 -33.58
N HIS A 5 -38.29 -61.49 -32.67
CA HIS A 5 -38.04 -60.04 -32.64
C HIS A 5 -37.54 -59.46 -31.30
N ASP A 6 -37.22 -60.28 -30.30
CA ASP A 6 -36.92 -59.81 -28.92
C ASP A 6 -35.52 -60.17 -28.38
N ASP A 7 -34.46 -60.22 -29.19
CA ASP A 7 -33.10 -60.50 -28.66
C ASP A 7 -32.18 -59.26 -28.51
N TYR A 8 -32.61 -58.06 -28.95
CA TYR A 8 -31.76 -56.85 -28.89
C TYR A 8 -32.51 -55.55 -28.54
N SER A 9 -33.68 -55.63 -27.88
CA SER A 9 -34.41 -54.42 -27.42
C SER A 9 -33.56 -53.53 -26.53
N TRP A 10 -32.69 -54.14 -25.73
CA TRP A 10 -31.73 -53.46 -24.87
C TRP A 10 -30.77 -52.53 -25.63
N VAL A 11 -30.47 -52.78 -26.91
CA VAL A 11 -29.61 -51.92 -27.73
C VAL A 11 -30.31 -50.59 -28.03
N HIS A 12 -31.61 -50.64 -28.30
CA HIS A 12 -32.42 -49.43 -28.53
C HIS A 12 -32.55 -48.60 -27.25
N ASP A 13 -32.73 -49.26 -26.11
CA ASP A 13 -32.79 -48.61 -24.80
C ASP A 13 -31.44 -47.98 -24.43
N LEU A 14 -30.34 -48.71 -24.64
CA LEU A 14 -28.98 -48.20 -24.48
C LEU A 14 -28.71 -46.97 -25.34
N LEU A 15 -29.01 -47.03 -26.65
CA LEU A 15 -28.84 -45.90 -27.56
C LEU A 15 -29.65 -44.67 -27.11
N SER A 16 -30.88 -44.88 -26.67
CA SER A 16 -31.75 -43.81 -26.19
C SER A 16 -31.23 -43.16 -24.90
N GLU A 17 -30.74 -43.96 -23.95
CA GLU A 17 -30.14 -43.48 -22.71
C GLU A 17 -28.82 -42.74 -22.94
N VAL A 18 -27.92 -43.29 -23.77
CA VAL A 18 -26.62 -42.66 -24.11
C VAL A 18 -26.83 -41.30 -24.78
N ILE A 19 -27.81 -41.20 -25.70
CA ILE A 19 -28.17 -39.94 -26.37
C ILE A 19 -28.79 -38.91 -25.40
N SER A 20 -29.47 -39.36 -24.36
CA SER A 20 -30.11 -38.48 -23.36
C SER A 20 -29.14 -37.91 -22.32
N LEU A 21 -28.02 -38.60 -22.05
CA LEU A 21 -27.02 -38.18 -21.08
C LEU A 21 -26.13 -37.08 -21.67
N SER A 22 -25.80 -36.04 -20.91
CA SER A 22 -24.97 -34.91 -21.36
C SER A 22 -23.48 -35.02 -20.98
N SER A 23 -23.13 -35.92 -20.05
CA SER A 23 -21.78 -36.07 -19.52
C SER A 23 -21.10 -37.32 -20.08
N GLU A 24 -19.89 -37.14 -20.62
CA GLU A 24 -19.07 -38.21 -21.20
C GLU A 24 -18.70 -39.28 -20.17
N GLN A 25 -18.40 -38.86 -18.93
CA GLN A 25 -18.08 -39.75 -17.82
C GLN A 25 -19.25 -40.68 -17.47
N LYS A 26 -20.49 -40.15 -17.43
CA LYS A 26 -21.69 -40.95 -17.17
C LYS A 26 -22.01 -41.92 -18.31
N ARG A 27 -21.70 -41.55 -19.56
CA ARG A 27 -21.86 -42.44 -20.72
C ARG A 27 -20.85 -43.58 -20.68
N ALA A 28 -19.59 -43.28 -20.37
CA ALA A 28 -18.54 -44.29 -20.21
C ALA A 28 -18.90 -45.28 -19.09
N GLU A 29 -19.43 -44.79 -17.96
CA GLU A 29 -19.95 -45.62 -16.87
C GLU A 29 -21.10 -46.52 -17.34
N LEU A 30 -22.11 -45.96 -18.03
CA LEU A 30 -23.25 -46.72 -18.55
C LEU A 30 -22.83 -47.81 -19.54
N LEU A 31 -21.93 -47.48 -20.48
CA LEU A 31 -21.38 -48.44 -21.43
C LEU A 31 -20.56 -49.52 -20.75
N SER A 32 -19.84 -49.19 -19.67
CA SER A 32 -19.09 -50.18 -18.90
C SER A 32 -20.02 -51.19 -18.22
N VAL A 33 -21.12 -50.74 -17.64
CA VAL A 33 -22.17 -51.59 -17.04
C VAL A 33 -22.78 -52.53 -18.08
N TYR A 34 -23.11 -52.02 -19.27
CA TYR A 34 -23.68 -52.86 -20.33
C TYR A 34 -22.67 -53.88 -20.89
N ARG A 35 -21.37 -53.54 -20.97
CA ARG A 35 -20.29 -54.46 -21.36
C ARG A 35 -20.07 -55.59 -20.36
N GLU A 36 -20.31 -55.33 -19.07
CA GLU A 36 -20.26 -56.37 -18.03
C GLU A 36 -21.48 -57.30 -18.09
N GLN A 37 -22.65 -56.77 -18.42
CA GLN A 37 -23.89 -57.55 -18.52
C GLN A 37 -23.96 -58.39 -19.80
N HIS A 38 -23.31 -57.96 -20.89
CA HIS A 38 -23.35 -58.63 -22.20
C HIS A 38 -21.94 -59.01 -22.66
N THR A 39 -21.51 -60.19 -22.21
CA THR A 39 -20.10 -60.64 -22.36
C THR A 39 -19.81 -61.43 -23.63
N ALA A 40 -20.82 -61.79 -24.43
CA ALA A 40 -20.63 -62.53 -25.67
C ALA A 40 -19.94 -61.66 -26.73
N GLU A 41 -19.16 -62.30 -27.60
CA GLU A 41 -18.33 -61.58 -28.59
C GLU A 41 -19.17 -60.84 -29.64
N THR A 42 -20.32 -61.40 -30.03
CA THR A 42 -21.32 -60.72 -30.86
C THR A 42 -21.90 -59.49 -30.18
N ASP A 43 -22.20 -59.54 -28.89
CA ASP A 43 -22.76 -58.40 -28.15
C ASP A 43 -21.75 -57.27 -27.98
N ARG A 44 -20.46 -57.62 -27.80
CA ARG A 44 -19.37 -56.64 -27.75
C ARG A 44 -19.18 -55.89 -29.07
N LEU A 45 -19.32 -56.58 -30.20
CA LEU A 45 -19.31 -55.96 -31.53
C LEU A 45 -20.51 -55.01 -31.70
N ILE A 46 -21.71 -55.43 -31.28
CA ILE A 46 -22.92 -54.60 -31.34
C ILE A 46 -22.79 -53.37 -30.42
N LEU A 47 -22.23 -53.53 -29.21
CA LEU A 47 -21.96 -52.43 -28.29
C LEU A 47 -20.98 -51.41 -28.87
N ARG A 48 -19.95 -51.89 -29.59
CA ARG A 48 -18.99 -51.02 -30.27
C ARG A 48 -19.66 -50.23 -31.39
N ASP A 49 -20.52 -50.87 -32.18
CA ASP A 49 -21.25 -50.18 -33.25
C ASP A 49 -22.26 -49.18 -32.68
N ALA A 50 -22.92 -49.51 -31.57
CA ALA A 50 -23.85 -48.60 -30.88
C ALA A 50 -23.14 -47.36 -30.32
N ASP A 51 -21.93 -47.51 -29.76
CA ASP A 51 -21.09 -46.41 -29.27
C ASP A 51 -20.75 -45.43 -30.40
N VAL A 52 -20.27 -45.96 -31.53
CA VAL A 52 -19.96 -45.18 -32.74
C VAL A 52 -21.19 -44.50 -33.32
N ILE A 53 -22.34 -45.19 -33.38
CA ILE A 53 -23.60 -44.63 -33.87
C ILE A 53 -24.11 -43.52 -32.94
N ALA A 54 -24.00 -43.69 -31.62
CA ALA A 54 -24.38 -42.66 -30.66
C ALA A 54 -23.50 -41.41 -30.81
N GLU A 55 -22.18 -41.55 -30.95
CA GLU A 55 -21.27 -40.43 -31.22
C GLU A 55 -21.63 -39.71 -32.52
N MET A 56 -21.89 -40.45 -33.61
CA MET A 56 -22.33 -39.88 -34.89
C MET A 56 -23.65 -39.12 -34.78
N LEU A 57 -24.64 -39.66 -34.03
CA LEU A 57 -25.93 -39.01 -33.82
C LEU A 57 -25.83 -37.77 -32.93
N ILE A 58 -24.92 -37.77 -31.94
CA ILE A 58 -24.63 -36.62 -31.10
C ILE A 58 -23.96 -35.52 -31.92
N GLN A 59 -22.95 -35.84 -32.72
CA GLN A 59 -22.34 -34.90 -33.67
C GLN A 59 -23.37 -34.37 -34.68
N SER A 60 -24.26 -35.23 -35.17
CA SER A 60 -25.38 -34.83 -36.03
C SER A 60 -26.41 -33.94 -35.31
N ARG A 61 -26.56 -34.04 -33.98
CA ARG A 61 -27.40 -33.14 -33.17
C ARG A 61 -26.79 -31.75 -33.02
N TYR A 62 -25.47 -31.66 -32.86
CA TYR A 62 -24.74 -30.39 -32.89
C TYR A 62 -24.87 -29.71 -34.27
N ALA A 63 -24.74 -30.48 -35.36
CA ALA A 63 -25.04 -30.00 -36.71
C ALA A 63 -26.53 -29.62 -36.90
N GLY A 64 -27.46 -30.36 -36.26
CA GLY A 64 -28.90 -30.07 -36.27
C GLY A 64 -29.29 -28.78 -35.56
N GLY A 65 -28.50 -28.33 -34.58
CA GLY A 65 -28.65 -27.03 -33.93
C GLY A 65 -28.34 -25.85 -34.86
N ALA A 66 -27.31 -25.99 -35.71
CA ALA A 66 -26.97 -25.00 -36.73
C ALA A 66 -28.01 -24.99 -37.88
N LEU A 67 -28.45 -26.17 -38.35
CA LEU A 67 -29.50 -26.29 -39.37
C LEU A 67 -30.85 -25.68 -38.94
N ASN A 68 -31.26 -25.89 -37.68
CA ASN A 68 -32.47 -25.24 -37.12
C ASN A 68 -32.30 -23.71 -36.99
N LYS A 69 -31.10 -23.23 -36.64
CA LYS A 69 -30.79 -21.79 -36.57
C LYS A 69 -30.80 -21.15 -37.95
N ILE A 70 -30.20 -21.78 -38.95
CA ILE A 70 -30.19 -21.34 -40.36
C ILE A 70 -31.62 -21.31 -40.93
N ALA A 71 -32.43 -22.33 -40.64
CA ALA A 71 -33.83 -22.37 -41.04
C ALA A 71 -34.69 -21.26 -40.40
N SER A 72 -34.28 -20.76 -39.23
CA SER A 72 -34.96 -19.67 -38.49
C SER A 72 -34.45 -18.25 -38.83
N LEU A 73 -33.44 -18.11 -39.70
CA LEU A 73 -32.91 -16.80 -40.09
C LEU A 73 -33.98 -16.01 -40.85
N THR A 74 -34.07 -14.72 -40.53
CA THR A 74 -34.84 -13.76 -41.32
C THR A 74 -34.23 -13.55 -42.71
N GLU A 75 -35.00 -12.98 -43.64
CA GLU A 75 -34.50 -12.72 -45.00
C GLU A 75 -33.22 -11.86 -44.99
N ALA A 76 -33.20 -10.81 -44.17
CA ALA A 76 -32.02 -9.97 -44.00
C ALA A 76 -30.82 -10.77 -43.45
N GLU A 77 -31.02 -11.67 -42.49
CA GLU A 77 -29.93 -12.50 -41.97
C GLU A 77 -29.43 -13.56 -42.97
N ARG A 78 -30.26 -13.95 -43.95
CA ARG A 78 -29.83 -14.81 -45.06
C ARG A 78 -28.96 -14.04 -46.05
N GLU A 79 -29.34 -12.82 -46.41
CA GLU A 79 -28.50 -11.94 -47.23
C GLU A 79 -27.14 -11.67 -46.55
N GLU A 80 -27.15 -11.42 -45.23
CA GLU A 80 -25.90 -11.25 -44.46
C GLU A 80 -25.05 -12.54 -44.41
N LEU A 81 -25.68 -13.71 -44.41
CA LEU A 81 -24.99 -15.00 -44.47
C LEU A 81 -24.39 -15.25 -45.86
N GLU A 82 -25.15 -15.04 -46.93
CA GLU A 82 -24.67 -15.20 -48.33
C GLU A 82 -23.49 -14.26 -48.62
N GLU A 83 -23.57 -13.00 -48.16
CA GLU A 83 -22.46 -12.06 -48.26
C GLU A 83 -21.25 -12.52 -47.43
N THR A 84 -21.47 -13.14 -46.26
CA THR A 84 -20.38 -13.73 -45.47
C THR A 84 -19.71 -14.88 -46.22
N GLU A 85 -20.47 -15.78 -46.84
CA GLU A 85 -19.92 -16.88 -47.64
C GLU A 85 -19.10 -16.36 -48.82
N ARG A 86 -19.57 -15.31 -49.51
CA ARG A 86 -18.80 -14.63 -50.57
C ARG A 86 -17.48 -14.05 -50.06
N ILE A 87 -17.51 -13.38 -48.90
CA ILE A 87 -16.31 -12.82 -48.27
C ILE A 87 -15.28 -13.91 -47.96
N LEU A 88 -15.74 -15.08 -47.50
CA LEU A 88 -14.87 -16.24 -47.21
C LEU A 88 -14.32 -16.86 -48.50
N ASP A 89 -15.16 -17.10 -49.51
CA ASP A 89 -14.76 -17.74 -50.78
C ASP A 89 -13.76 -16.91 -51.57
N GLU A 90 -13.93 -15.60 -51.58
CA GLU A 90 -13.08 -14.67 -52.33
C GLU A 90 -11.95 -14.07 -51.48
N ASN A 91 -11.80 -14.48 -50.20
CA ASN A 91 -10.84 -13.93 -49.24
C ASN A 91 -10.85 -12.38 -49.21
N LEU A 92 -12.04 -11.80 -48.99
CA LEU A 92 -12.27 -10.36 -49.05
C LEU A 92 -12.01 -9.67 -47.71
N PHE A 93 -10.87 -9.99 -47.09
CA PHE A 93 -10.43 -9.38 -45.84
C PHE A 93 -9.36 -8.31 -46.08
N ASP A 94 -9.61 -7.08 -45.60
CA ASP A 94 -8.56 -6.10 -45.35
C ASP A 94 -8.17 -6.11 -43.86
N TYR A 95 -7.04 -5.48 -43.55
CA TYR A 95 -6.55 -5.36 -42.18
C TYR A 95 -6.14 -3.92 -41.89
N TYR A 96 -6.62 -3.42 -40.76
CA TYR A 96 -6.18 -2.13 -40.22
C TYR A 96 -5.22 -2.42 -39.07
N PHE A 97 -4.18 -1.61 -38.94
CA PHE A 97 -3.17 -1.78 -37.92
C PHE A 97 -3.32 -0.69 -36.87
N GLN A 98 -3.38 -1.08 -35.61
CA GLN A 98 -3.41 -0.15 -34.49
C GLN A 98 -2.08 -0.19 -33.74
N PRO A 99 -1.39 0.95 -33.55
CA PRO A 99 -0.18 0.99 -32.74
C PRO A 99 -0.43 0.63 -31.27
N ILE A 100 0.47 -0.17 -30.73
CA ILE A 100 0.67 -0.41 -29.30
C ILE A 100 1.93 0.35 -28.89
N VAL A 101 1.83 1.17 -27.85
CA VAL A 101 2.83 2.18 -27.50
C VAL A 101 3.52 1.80 -26.20
N ASN A 102 4.85 1.99 -26.15
CA ASN A 102 5.65 1.79 -24.95
C ASN A 102 5.45 2.93 -23.96
N THR A 103 5.16 2.62 -22.70
CA THR A 103 5.00 3.63 -21.63
C THR A 103 6.34 4.26 -21.20
N ILE A 104 7.47 3.70 -21.67
CA ILE A 104 8.82 4.19 -21.42
C ILE A 104 9.08 5.54 -22.10
N ASP A 105 8.80 5.65 -23.38
CA ASP A 105 9.25 6.75 -24.24
C ASP A 105 8.17 7.24 -25.23
N GLY A 106 6.98 6.62 -25.19
CA GLY A 106 5.88 6.87 -26.11
C GLY A 106 6.13 6.38 -27.53
N GLU A 107 7.17 5.58 -27.79
CA GLU A 107 7.41 4.99 -29.10
C GLU A 107 6.48 3.81 -29.37
N ILE A 108 6.20 3.57 -30.65
CA ILE A 108 5.44 2.39 -31.06
C ILE A 108 6.27 1.15 -30.73
N TYR A 109 5.71 0.21 -29.97
CA TYR A 109 6.34 -1.07 -29.64
C TYR A 109 5.93 -2.15 -30.66
N SER A 110 4.65 -2.19 -30.99
CA SER A 110 4.05 -3.19 -31.87
C SER A 110 2.78 -2.67 -32.54
N TYR A 111 2.14 -3.50 -33.36
CA TYR A 111 0.83 -3.22 -33.95
C TYR A 111 -0.11 -4.40 -33.71
N GLU A 112 -1.40 -4.13 -33.56
CA GLU A 112 -2.44 -5.15 -33.64
C GLU A 112 -3.08 -5.13 -35.03
N ALA A 113 -3.20 -6.31 -35.65
CA ALA A 113 -3.86 -6.48 -36.93
C ALA A 113 -5.35 -6.77 -36.72
N LEU A 114 -6.20 -5.83 -37.14
CA LEU A 114 -7.63 -5.88 -36.95
C LEU A 114 -8.35 -6.09 -38.29
N MET A 115 -9.03 -7.23 -38.42
CA MET A 115 -9.78 -7.62 -39.62
C MET A 115 -10.86 -6.59 -39.99
N ARG A 116 -10.99 -6.30 -41.28
CA ARG A 116 -12.01 -5.46 -41.90
C ARG A 116 -12.58 -6.18 -43.14
N PRO A 117 -13.75 -6.84 -43.03
CA PRO A 117 -14.37 -7.49 -44.18
C PRO A 117 -14.81 -6.45 -45.22
N LYS A 118 -14.48 -6.67 -46.51
CA LYS A 118 -15.01 -5.87 -47.63
C LYS A 118 -16.43 -6.31 -47.94
N SER A 119 -17.36 -5.80 -47.14
CA SER A 119 -18.77 -6.09 -47.29
C SER A 119 -19.51 -4.93 -47.94
N GLU A 120 -20.34 -5.21 -48.95
CA GLU A 120 -21.26 -4.23 -49.52
C GLU A 120 -22.37 -3.85 -48.51
N MET A 121 -22.71 -4.80 -47.64
CA MET A 121 -23.70 -4.63 -46.56
C MET A 121 -23.12 -4.03 -45.27
N LYS A 122 -21.82 -3.67 -45.25
CA LYS A 122 -21.09 -3.16 -44.08
C LYS A 122 -21.15 -4.11 -42.87
N LEU A 123 -21.04 -5.42 -43.12
CA LEU A 123 -20.93 -6.43 -42.07
C LEU A 123 -19.74 -6.12 -41.15
N THR A 124 -19.94 -6.31 -39.84
CA THR A 124 -18.87 -6.17 -38.85
C THR A 124 -18.09 -7.49 -38.72
N PRO A 125 -16.84 -7.46 -38.25
CA PRO A 125 -16.08 -8.68 -37.95
C PRO A 125 -16.84 -9.69 -37.07
N LEU A 126 -17.53 -9.22 -36.04
CA LEU A 126 -18.36 -10.06 -35.16
C LEU A 126 -19.51 -10.75 -35.90
N LYS A 127 -20.16 -10.08 -36.86
CA LYS A 127 -21.19 -10.71 -37.68
C LYS A 127 -20.60 -11.78 -38.59
N VAL A 128 -19.48 -11.50 -39.25
CA VAL A 128 -18.79 -12.46 -40.11
C VAL A 128 -18.37 -13.70 -39.32
N LEU A 129 -17.78 -13.55 -38.12
CA LEU A 129 -17.46 -14.67 -37.24
C LEU A 129 -18.71 -15.47 -36.83
N ARG A 130 -19.81 -14.79 -36.46
CA ARG A 130 -21.09 -15.45 -36.13
C ARG A 130 -21.59 -16.30 -37.30
N TYR A 131 -21.65 -15.73 -38.51
CA TYR A 131 -22.18 -16.41 -39.68
C TYR A 131 -21.27 -17.53 -40.16
N ALA A 132 -19.95 -17.30 -40.20
CA ALA A 132 -18.96 -18.35 -40.49
C ALA A 132 -19.06 -19.53 -39.51
N GLY A 133 -19.30 -19.26 -38.22
CA GLY A 133 -19.57 -20.29 -37.22
C GLY A 133 -20.85 -21.09 -37.50
N LEU A 134 -21.90 -20.46 -38.02
CA LEU A 134 -23.15 -21.16 -38.39
C LEU A 134 -22.94 -22.13 -39.56
N VAL A 135 -22.07 -21.80 -40.51
CA VAL A 135 -21.73 -22.65 -41.66
C VAL A 135 -20.46 -23.47 -41.47
N ASN A 136 -19.90 -23.48 -40.25
CA ASN A 136 -18.69 -24.22 -39.89
C ASN A 136 -17.47 -23.92 -40.78
N ARG A 137 -17.23 -22.62 -41.04
CA ARG A 137 -16.13 -22.08 -41.85
C ARG A 137 -15.22 -21.11 -41.09
N LEU A 138 -15.08 -21.29 -39.78
CA LEU A 138 -14.14 -20.47 -38.98
C LEU A 138 -12.67 -20.76 -39.33
N ASP A 139 -12.38 -21.94 -39.90
CA ASP A 139 -11.07 -22.34 -40.40
C ASP A 139 -10.59 -21.53 -41.59
N ASP A 140 -11.51 -21.08 -42.45
CA ASP A 140 -11.17 -20.13 -43.51
C ASP A 140 -10.71 -18.79 -42.95
N ILE A 141 -11.40 -18.27 -41.93
CA ILE A 141 -11.02 -17.01 -41.26
C ILE A 141 -9.67 -17.15 -40.58
N GLU A 142 -9.44 -18.23 -39.83
CA GLU A 142 -8.17 -18.50 -39.13
C GLU A 142 -7.00 -18.54 -40.12
N LYS A 143 -7.13 -19.34 -41.19
CA LYS A 143 -6.14 -19.48 -42.25
C LYS A 143 -5.86 -18.14 -42.92
N ASP A 144 -6.89 -17.46 -43.40
CA ASP A 144 -6.75 -16.24 -44.18
C ASP A 144 -6.23 -15.08 -43.32
N THR A 145 -6.58 -15.02 -42.04
CA THR A 145 -6.02 -14.04 -41.09
C THR A 145 -4.51 -14.14 -41.02
N PHE A 146 -3.97 -15.33 -40.77
CA PHE A 146 -2.52 -15.52 -40.73
C PHE A 146 -1.87 -15.24 -42.09
N LEU A 147 -2.39 -15.81 -43.18
CA LEU A 147 -1.76 -15.68 -44.50
C LEU A 147 -1.77 -14.23 -44.99
N ASN A 148 -2.89 -13.52 -44.82
CA ASN A 148 -3.02 -12.14 -45.25
C ASN A 148 -2.14 -11.20 -44.42
N VAL A 149 -2.19 -11.29 -43.08
CA VAL A 149 -1.40 -10.40 -42.21
C VAL A 149 0.10 -10.62 -42.42
N LEU A 150 0.55 -11.88 -42.45
CA LEU A 150 1.96 -12.20 -42.69
C LEU A 150 2.40 -11.82 -44.12
N GLY A 151 1.49 -11.92 -45.10
CA GLY A 151 1.72 -11.43 -46.46
C GLY A 151 1.85 -9.90 -46.53
N ILE A 152 1.05 -9.16 -45.76
CA ILE A 152 1.16 -7.70 -45.65
C ILE A 152 2.50 -7.30 -45.03
N ILE A 153 2.94 -8.00 -43.97
CA ILE A 153 4.26 -7.77 -43.35
C ILE A 153 5.38 -7.99 -44.37
N ASP A 154 5.29 -9.04 -45.19
CA ASP A 154 6.25 -9.30 -46.26
C ASP A 154 6.32 -8.17 -47.30
N LEU A 155 5.15 -7.70 -47.75
CA LEU A 155 5.05 -6.63 -48.75
C LEU A 155 5.51 -5.26 -48.21
N ARG A 156 5.31 -5.02 -46.91
CA ARG A 156 5.59 -3.73 -46.24
C ARG A 156 6.68 -3.84 -45.18
N LYS A 157 7.68 -4.71 -45.39
CA LYS A 157 8.71 -5.06 -44.39
C LYS A 157 9.39 -3.86 -43.71
N ASN A 158 9.64 -2.79 -44.44
CA ASN A 158 10.30 -1.60 -43.90
C ASN A 158 9.44 -0.86 -42.87
N GLU A 159 8.11 -0.88 -43.02
CA GLU A 159 7.16 -0.20 -42.13
C GLU A 159 7.01 -0.93 -40.79
N PHE A 160 7.22 -2.25 -40.78
CA PHE A 160 7.13 -3.11 -39.59
C PHE A 160 8.50 -3.44 -38.96
N SER A 161 9.60 -2.91 -39.50
CA SER A 161 10.95 -3.31 -39.12
C SER A 161 11.22 -3.11 -37.62
N GLY A 162 11.50 -4.21 -36.92
CA GLY A 162 11.82 -4.22 -35.49
C GLY A 162 10.63 -4.01 -34.56
N LYS A 163 9.39 -4.18 -35.07
CA LYS A 163 8.14 -4.08 -34.31
C LYS A 163 7.39 -5.40 -34.39
N PHE A 164 6.75 -5.79 -33.29
CA PHE A 164 5.89 -6.97 -33.31
C PHE A 164 4.55 -6.68 -34.01
N VAL A 165 3.89 -7.71 -34.53
CA VAL A 165 2.52 -7.66 -35.04
C VAL A 165 1.70 -8.73 -34.35
N PHE A 166 0.68 -8.28 -33.62
CA PHE A 166 -0.27 -9.10 -32.91
C PHE A 166 -1.36 -9.56 -33.89
N ILE A 167 -1.62 -10.86 -33.91
CA ILE A 167 -2.52 -11.54 -34.82
C ILE A 167 -3.51 -12.36 -34.00
N ASN A 168 -4.79 -12.01 -34.12
CA ASN A 168 -5.90 -12.72 -33.50
C ASN A 168 -6.01 -14.16 -34.04
N SER A 169 -6.16 -15.13 -33.14
CA SER A 169 -6.32 -16.56 -33.44
C SER A 169 -7.56 -17.13 -32.76
N ILE A 170 -8.19 -18.10 -33.44
CA ILE A 170 -9.34 -18.88 -32.98
C ILE A 170 -8.85 -20.30 -32.68
N PRO A 171 -8.28 -20.56 -31.50
CA PRO A 171 -7.51 -21.78 -31.24
C PRO A 171 -8.33 -23.07 -31.18
N GLU A 172 -9.66 -22.95 -31.02
CA GLU A 172 -10.60 -24.07 -31.05
C GLU A 172 -10.73 -24.68 -32.46
N VAL A 173 -10.32 -23.93 -33.49
CA VAL A 173 -10.45 -24.32 -34.89
C VAL A 173 -9.29 -25.21 -35.32
N LYS A 174 -9.62 -26.36 -35.94
CA LYS A 174 -8.63 -27.29 -36.49
C LYS A 174 -8.48 -27.08 -37.99
N LEU A 175 -7.39 -26.41 -38.39
CA LEU A 175 -7.00 -26.32 -39.79
C LEU A 175 -6.72 -27.70 -40.41
N ASN A 176 -7.08 -27.88 -41.68
CA ASN A 176 -6.67 -29.06 -42.43
C ASN A 176 -5.13 -29.10 -42.60
N ALA A 177 -4.59 -30.26 -43.01
CA ALA A 177 -3.16 -30.49 -43.04
C ALA A 177 -2.38 -29.53 -43.97
N ASP A 178 -2.97 -29.16 -45.11
CA ASP A 178 -2.31 -28.29 -46.11
C ASP A 178 -2.32 -26.82 -45.66
N ASP A 179 -3.43 -26.35 -45.10
CA ASP A 179 -3.57 -25.00 -44.55
C ASP A 179 -2.70 -24.83 -43.31
N PHE A 180 -2.73 -25.79 -42.38
CA PHE A 180 -1.88 -25.81 -41.21
C PHE A 180 -0.39 -25.71 -41.59
N LYS A 181 0.04 -26.47 -42.61
CA LYS A 181 1.41 -26.44 -43.11
C LYS A 181 1.77 -25.09 -43.75
N SER A 182 0.81 -24.45 -44.42
CA SER A 182 1.00 -23.14 -45.06
C SER A 182 1.13 -22.03 -44.03
N VAL A 183 0.22 -21.99 -43.05
CA VAL A 183 0.27 -21.04 -41.92
C VAL A 183 1.56 -21.23 -41.11
N THR A 184 1.90 -22.47 -40.74
CA THR A 184 3.13 -22.76 -39.97
C THR A 184 4.39 -22.29 -40.71
N ARG A 185 4.45 -22.47 -42.03
CA ARG A 185 5.60 -22.00 -42.84
C ARG A 185 5.72 -20.48 -42.83
N MET A 186 4.61 -19.77 -42.97
CA MET A 186 4.60 -18.30 -42.93
C MET A 186 4.95 -17.78 -41.54
N LEU A 187 4.40 -18.40 -40.49
CA LEU A 187 4.71 -18.05 -39.11
C LEU A 187 6.19 -18.28 -38.77
N LEU A 188 6.78 -19.41 -39.19
CA LEU A 188 8.22 -19.65 -39.02
C LEU A 188 9.10 -18.58 -39.67
N LYS A 189 8.68 -18.06 -40.83
CA LYS A 189 9.40 -17.02 -41.56
C LYS A 189 9.42 -15.68 -40.79
N HIS A 190 8.38 -15.42 -40.00
CA HIS A 190 8.14 -14.16 -39.29
C HIS A 190 8.09 -14.35 -37.78
N ALA A 191 8.74 -15.39 -37.25
CA ALA A 191 8.62 -15.75 -35.84
C ALA A 191 9.18 -14.68 -34.88
N ASP A 192 10.12 -13.87 -35.35
CA ASP A 192 10.68 -12.73 -34.62
C ASP A 192 9.75 -11.49 -34.61
N THR A 193 8.69 -11.52 -35.40
CA THR A 193 7.77 -10.40 -35.65
C THR A 193 6.35 -10.72 -35.16
N ALA A 194 5.88 -11.95 -35.36
CA ALA A 194 4.51 -12.34 -35.06
C ALA A 194 4.27 -12.61 -33.57
N VAL A 195 3.16 -12.12 -33.05
CA VAL A 195 2.61 -12.45 -31.73
C VAL A 195 1.22 -13.02 -31.96
N VAL A 196 0.93 -14.20 -31.43
CA VAL A 196 -0.39 -14.84 -31.56
C VAL A 196 -1.25 -14.45 -30.35
N GLU A 197 -2.38 -13.81 -30.60
CA GLU A 197 -3.36 -13.44 -29.59
C GLU A 197 -4.43 -14.52 -29.47
N MET A 198 -4.70 -14.93 -28.23
CA MET A 198 -5.75 -15.88 -27.88
C MET A 198 -6.69 -15.22 -26.89
N THR A 199 -8.00 -15.42 -27.04
CA THR A 199 -8.98 -14.90 -26.08
C THR A 199 -8.94 -15.69 -24.77
N GLU A 200 -9.19 -15.03 -23.62
CA GLU A 200 -9.20 -15.66 -22.29
C GLU A 200 -10.16 -16.88 -22.22
N GLN A 201 -11.25 -16.85 -22.97
CA GLN A 201 -12.36 -17.83 -22.92
C GLN A 201 -12.13 -19.09 -23.77
N SER A 202 -11.01 -19.19 -24.50
CA SER A 202 -10.76 -20.32 -25.39
C SER A 202 -10.80 -21.67 -24.64
N GLU A 203 -11.69 -22.58 -25.03
CA GLU A 203 -11.90 -23.90 -24.39
C GLU A 203 -10.91 -24.96 -24.90
N VAL A 204 -9.61 -24.65 -24.85
CA VAL A 204 -8.56 -25.60 -25.24
C VAL A 204 -8.22 -26.52 -24.06
N ASP A 205 -8.22 -27.83 -24.31
CA ASP A 205 -7.79 -28.84 -23.33
C ASP A 205 -6.29 -28.72 -23.03
N ASP A 206 -5.85 -29.20 -21.84
CA ASP A 206 -4.47 -29.04 -21.37
C ASP A 206 -3.43 -29.68 -22.30
N GLU A 207 -3.74 -30.82 -22.93
CA GLU A 207 -2.80 -31.52 -23.80
C GLU A 207 -2.60 -30.77 -25.12
N SER A 208 -3.69 -30.30 -25.73
CA SER A 208 -3.66 -29.48 -26.94
C SER A 208 -2.96 -28.14 -26.69
N LEU A 209 -3.21 -27.53 -25.53
CA LEU A 209 -2.58 -26.28 -25.15
C LEU A 209 -1.07 -26.44 -24.96
N GLU A 210 -0.60 -27.48 -24.28
CA GLU A 210 0.84 -27.67 -24.07
C GLU A 210 1.57 -27.97 -25.39
N LYS A 211 0.96 -28.73 -26.30
CA LYS A 211 1.50 -28.94 -27.66
C LYS A 211 1.56 -27.63 -28.46
N LEU A 212 0.54 -26.78 -28.35
CA LEU A 212 0.50 -25.46 -29.00
C LEU A 212 1.65 -24.57 -28.49
N LYS A 213 1.81 -24.52 -27.16
CA LYS A 213 2.89 -23.77 -26.50
C LYS A 213 4.27 -24.27 -26.89
N GLU A 214 4.50 -25.58 -26.84
CA GLU A 214 5.78 -26.17 -27.20
C GLU A 214 6.13 -25.84 -28.65
N ARG A 215 5.14 -25.91 -29.56
CA ARG A 215 5.32 -25.54 -30.96
C ARG A 215 5.71 -24.07 -31.12
N TYR A 216 4.96 -23.14 -30.54
CA TYR A 216 5.27 -21.71 -30.65
C TYR A 216 6.61 -21.36 -29.99
N ARG A 217 6.92 -21.96 -28.85
CA ARG A 217 8.23 -21.82 -28.19
C ARG A 217 9.38 -22.29 -29.09
N ASN A 218 9.23 -23.45 -29.74
CA ASN A 218 10.24 -23.99 -30.66
C ASN A 218 10.40 -23.14 -31.93
N MET A 219 9.34 -22.44 -32.35
CA MET A 219 9.38 -21.50 -33.46
C MET A 219 9.95 -20.13 -33.06
N GLY A 220 9.95 -19.79 -31.76
CA GLY A 220 10.29 -18.47 -31.26
C GLY A 220 9.14 -17.46 -31.30
N ILE A 221 7.91 -17.95 -31.50
CA ILE A 221 6.69 -17.12 -31.58
C ILE A 221 6.22 -16.78 -30.17
N ARG A 222 5.84 -15.52 -29.98
CA ARG A 222 5.29 -15.04 -28.72
C ARG A 222 3.78 -15.17 -28.69
N MET A 223 3.23 -15.29 -27.48
CA MET A 223 1.78 -15.38 -27.26
C MET A 223 1.29 -14.20 -26.42
N ALA A 224 0.05 -13.81 -26.66
CA ALA A 224 -0.70 -12.84 -25.88
C ALA A 224 -2.05 -13.42 -25.48
N ILE A 225 -2.53 -13.07 -24.28
CA ILE A 225 -3.93 -13.28 -23.91
C ILE A 225 -4.69 -11.97 -24.09
N ASP A 226 -5.84 -12.06 -24.75
CA ASP A 226 -6.75 -10.97 -25.02
C ASP A 226 -7.95 -10.92 -24.06
N ASP A 227 -8.54 -9.73 -23.92
CA ASP A 227 -9.74 -9.42 -23.12
C ASP A 227 -9.66 -9.87 -21.65
N TYR A 228 -8.45 -9.89 -21.06
CA TYR A 228 -8.27 -10.34 -19.68
C TYR A 228 -8.95 -9.39 -18.70
N GLY A 229 -9.91 -9.92 -17.94
CA GLY A 229 -10.67 -9.14 -16.94
C GLY A 229 -12.11 -8.81 -17.31
N SER A 230 -12.59 -9.19 -18.49
CA SER A 230 -13.94 -8.86 -19.01
C SER A 230 -15.11 -9.67 -18.37
N GLY A 231 -14.87 -10.47 -17.32
CA GLY A 231 -15.91 -11.30 -16.69
C GLY A 231 -15.45 -12.26 -15.58
N TYR A 232 -15.82 -13.56 -15.68
CA TYR A 232 -15.38 -14.67 -14.81
C TYR A 232 -13.88 -14.95 -15.01
N SER A 233 -13.03 -13.97 -14.75
CA SER A 233 -11.61 -14.11 -15.01
C SER A 233 -11.01 -15.17 -14.11
N ASN A 234 -10.51 -16.23 -14.74
CA ASN A 234 -9.98 -17.39 -14.04
C ASN A 234 -8.47 -17.24 -14.03
N VAL A 235 -7.91 -16.82 -12.90
CA VAL A 235 -6.44 -16.83 -12.67
C VAL A 235 -5.85 -18.19 -13.07
N GLY A 236 -6.62 -19.27 -12.95
CA GLY A 236 -6.27 -20.59 -13.47
C GLY A 236 -5.95 -20.62 -14.96
N ASN A 237 -6.68 -19.90 -15.82
CA ASN A 237 -6.37 -19.83 -17.26
C ASN A 237 -5.06 -19.08 -17.49
N LEU A 238 -4.85 -17.93 -16.86
CA LEU A 238 -3.59 -17.18 -17.03
C LEU A 238 -2.37 -18.02 -16.62
N LEU A 239 -2.47 -18.77 -15.51
CA LEU A 239 -1.46 -19.75 -15.08
C LEU A 239 -1.30 -20.92 -16.06
N ARG A 240 -2.39 -21.39 -16.65
CA ARG A 240 -2.36 -22.43 -17.69
C ARG A 240 -1.73 -21.95 -18.98
N TYR A 241 -1.80 -20.67 -19.34
CA TYR A 241 -1.27 -20.14 -20.60
C TYR A 241 0.17 -19.61 -20.46
N MET A 242 0.50 -18.87 -19.41
CA MET A 242 1.80 -18.18 -19.22
C MET A 242 2.27 -17.45 -20.49
N PRO A 243 1.50 -16.47 -21.00
CA PRO A 243 1.80 -15.77 -22.23
C PRO A 243 2.99 -14.81 -22.06
N ASN A 244 3.45 -14.22 -23.17
CA ASN A 244 4.43 -13.13 -23.12
C ASN A 244 3.76 -11.76 -22.87
N PHE A 245 2.47 -11.64 -23.18
CA PHE A 245 1.69 -10.41 -23.02
C PHE A 245 0.31 -10.72 -22.45
N VAL A 246 -0.21 -9.81 -21.62
CA VAL A 246 -1.61 -9.82 -21.17
C VAL A 246 -2.23 -8.48 -21.54
N LYS A 247 -3.31 -8.53 -22.34
CA LYS A 247 -4.14 -7.37 -22.67
C LYS A 247 -5.22 -7.23 -21.61
N ILE A 248 -5.14 -6.14 -20.85
CA ILE A 248 -6.08 -5.79 -19.80
C ILE A 248 -7.28 -5.12 -20.46
N ASP A 249 -8.44 -5.76 -20.38
CA ASP A 249 -9.63 -5.35 -21.09
C ASP A 249 -10.10 -3.93 -20.73
N ARG A 250 -10.63 -3.25 -21.73
CA ARG A 250 -11.16 -1.88 -21.63
C ARG A 250 -12.25 -1.76 -20.56
N SER A 251 -13.05 -2.78 -20.27
CA SER A 251 -14.08 -2.69 -19.23
C SER A 251 -13.48 -2.41 -17.84
N LEU A 252 -12.25 -2.89 -17.59
CA LEU A 252 -11.49 -2.60 -16.37
C LEU A 252 -10.83 -1.23 -16.39
N LEU A 253 -10.52 -0.68 -17.56
CA LEU A 253 -9.81 0.59 -17.69
C LEU A 253 -10.74 1.80 -17.80
N THR A 254 -11.97 1.61 -18.30
CA THR A 254 -12.94 2.69 -18.46
C THR A 254 -13.20 3.37 -17.12
N GLU A 255 -12.95 4.69 -17.04
CA GLU A 255 -13.04 5.50 -15.81
C GLU A 255 -12.21 4.98 -14.61
N ILE A 256 -11.12 4.26 -14.86
CA ILE A 256 -10.27 3.67 -13.80
C ILE A 256 -9.76 4.72 -12.79
N HIS A 257 -9.47 5.95 -13.25
CA HIS A 257 -9.06 7.07 -12.40
C HIS A 257 -10.08 7.41 -11.29
N LYS A 258 -11.37 7.11 -11.49
CA LYS A 258 -12.45 7.34 -10.51
C LYS A 258 -12.73 6.15 -9.60
N SER A 259 -12.24 4.96 -9.93
CA SER A 259 -12.62 3.71 -9.26
C SER A 259 -11.43 3.08 -8.52
N PRO A 260 -11.36 3.20 -7.18
CA PRO A 260 -10.34 2.51 -6.38
C PRO A 260 -10.34 0.98 -6.60
N LYS A 261 -11.51 0.36 -6.72
CA LYS A 261 -11.64 -1.08 -6.96
C LYS A 261 -11.01 -1.51 -8.28
N LYS A 262 -11.27 -0.76 -9.37
CA LYS A 262 -10.64 -1.03 -10.68
C LYS A 262 -9.13 -0.84 -10.61
N ARG A 263 -8.65 0.24 -9.97
CA ARG A 263 -7.20 0.49 -9.78
C ARG A 263 -6.51 -0.63 -9.01
N HIS A 264 -7.12 -1.08 -7.92
CA HIS A 264 -6.59 -2.20 -7.13
C HIS A 264 -6.50 -3.46 -7.97
N PHE A 265 -7.61 -3.87 -8.62
CA PHE A 265 -7.65 -5.08 -9.41
C PHE A 265 -6.63 -5.05 -10.57
N VAL A 266 -6.59 -3.96 -11.33
CA VAL A 266 -5.63 -3.78 -12.44
C VAL A 266 -4.18 -3.79 -11.95
N ARG A 267 -3.89 -3.23 -10.76
CA ARG A 267 -2.55 -3.30 -10.15
C ARG A 267 -2.13 -4.72 -9.84
N GLU A 268 -3.02 -5.53 -9.26
CA GLU A 268 -2.72 -6.94 -8.98
C GLU A 268 -2.44 -7.73 -10.26
N ILE A 269 -3.15 -7.42 -11.36
CA ILE A 269 -2.88 -8.03 -12.67
C ILE A 269 -1.50 -7.64 -13.18
N ILE A 270 -1.15 -6.35 -13.14
CA ILE A 270 0.16 -5.85 -13.57
C ILE A 270 1.27 -6.48 -12.71
N GLN A 271 1.10 -6.54 -11.40
CA GLN A 271 2.08 -7.16 -10.49
C GLN A 271 2.28 -8.63 -10.81
N PHE A 272 1.18 -9.38 -10.99
CA PHE A 272 1.25 -10.78 -11.42
C PHE A 272 2.02 -10.93 -12.74
N CYS A 273 1.79 -10.04 -13.71
CA CYS A 273 2.51 -10.07 -14.97
C CYS A 273 4.01 -9.88 -14.75
N HIS A 274 4.40 -8.86 -13.96
CA HIS A 274 5.81 -8.57 -13.67
C HIS A 274 6.52 -9.68 -12.90
N ASP A 275 5.86 -10.29 -11.91
CA ASP A 275 6.40 -11.41 -11.13
C ASP A 275 6.68 -12.66 -11.99
N ASN A 276 6.10 -12.72 -13.20
CA ASN A 276 6.18 -13.86 -14.11
C ASN A 276 6.83 -13.53 -15.47
N ASP A 277 7.53 -12.40 -15.58
CA ASP A 277 8.17 -11.92 -16.82
C ASP A 277 7.20 -11.72 -18.00
N ILE A 278 5.96 -11.34 -17.71
CA ILE A 278 4.89 -11.05 -18.67
C ILE A 278 4.72 -9.53 -18.79
N LEU A 279 4.51 -9.03 -20.01
CA LEU A 279 4.26 -7.61 -20.25
C LEU A 279 2.76 -7.30 -20.18
N ALA A 280 2.39 -6.33 -19.36
CA ALA A 280 1.02 -5.86 -19.21
C ALA A 280 0.70 -4.76 -20.24
N LEU A 281 -0.28 -5.02 -21.11
CA LEU A 281 -0.79 -4.11 -22.12
C LEU A 281 -2.17 -3.59 -21.69
N ALA A 282 -2.28 -2.29 -21.44
CA ALA A 282 -3.54 -1.64 -21.09
C ALA A 282 -4.33 -1.28 -22.36
N GLU A 283 -5.47 -1.92 -22.62
CA GLU A 283 -6.23 -1.77 -23.86
C GLU A 283 -7.40 -0.79 -23.77
N GLY A 284 -7.63 -0.06 -24.86
CA GLY A 284 -8.78 0.80 -25.01
C GLY A 284 -8.65 2.05 -24.14
N VAL A 285 -7.45 2.60 -23.99
CA VAL A 285 -7.22 3.88 -23.32
C VAL A 285 -7.74 5.02 -24.21
N GLU A 286 -8.70 5.79 -23.73
CA GLU A 286 -9.36 6.85 -24.51
C GLU A 286 -9.20 8.25 -23.93
N THR A 287 -8.81 8.38 -22.66
CA THR A 287 -8.64 9.68 -21.99
C THR A 287 -7.25 9.85 -21.39
N ALA A 288 -6.86 11.11 -21.17
CA ALA A 288 -5.57 11.44 -20.54
C ALA A 288 -5.49 10.95 -19.08
N ASP A 289 -6.63 10.92 -18.37
CA ASP A 289 -6.71 10.45 -16.99
C ASP A 289 -6.59 8.92 -16.88
N GLU A 290 -7.17 8.18 -17.83
CA GLU A 290 -6.97 6.74 -17.96
C GLU A 290 -5.51 6.43 -18.27
N LEU A 291 -4.91 7.13 -19.26
CA LEU A 291 -3.50 6.99 -19.61
C LEU A 291 -2.58 7.25 -18.41
N HIS A 292 -2.82 8.36 -17.69
CA HIS A 292 -2.07 8.68 -16.47
C HIS A 292 -2.17 7.54 -15.47
N THR A 293 -3.39 7.10 -15.18
CA THR A 293 -3.64 6.08 -14.16
C THR A 293 -2.95 4.76 -14.49
N VAL A 294 -3.07 4.25 -15.72
CA VAL A 294 -2.46 2.96 -16.08
C VAL A 294 -0.92 3.01 -16.07
N ILE A 295 -0.33 4.15 -16.44
CA ILE A 295 1.13 4.37 -16.32
C ILE A 295 1.54 4.37 -14.84
N MET A 296 0.78 5.04 -13.96
CA MET A 296 1.05 5.06 -12.53
C MET A 296 0.89 3.68 -11.86
N LEU A 297 -0.05 2.86 -12.35
CA LEU A 297 -0.23 1.48 -11.89
C LEU A 297 0.86 0.53 -12.40
N GLY A 298 1.61 0.95 -13.43
CA GLY A 298 2.81 0.26 -13.88
C GLY A 298 2.70 -0.47 -15.21
N ALA A 299 1.66 -0.21 -16.02
CA ALA A 299 1.50 -0.85 -17.33
C ALA A 299 2.73 -0.63 -18.24
N ASP A 300 3.15 -1.67 -18.94
CA ASP A 300 4.34 -1.65 -19.81
C ASP A 300 4.00 -1.07 -21.18
N LEU A 301 2.82 -1.42 -21.68
CA LEU A 301 2.32 -1.04 -22.99
C LEU A 301 0.92 -0.46 -22.87
N VAL A 302 0.56 0.45 -23.79
CA VAL A 302 -0.79 1.03 -23.88
C VAL A 302 -1.28 1.01 -25.32
N GLN A 303 -2.58 0.77 -25.49
CA GLN A 303 -3.27 0.84 -26.78
C GLN A 303 -4.63 1.49 -26.58
N GLY A 304 -5.08 2.28 -27.56
CA GLY A 304 -6.40 2.89 -27.52
C GLY A 304 -6.48 4.19 -28.31
N TYR A 305 -7.69 4.73 -28.46
CA TYR A 305 -7.91 5.89 -29.33
C TYR A 305 -7.23 7.16 -28.84
N PHE A 306 -6.82 7.23 -27.56
CA PHE A 306 -6.03 8.35 -27.07
C PHE A 306 -4.65 8.41 -27.73
N THR A 307 -4.04 7.27 -28.03
CA THR A 307 -2.72 7.20 -28.69
C THR A 307 -2.85 7.23 -30.21
N ALA A 308 -3.58 6.25 -30.78
CA ALA A 308 -3.86 6.15 -32.19
C ALA A 308 -5.05 5.23 -32.47
N LYS A 309 -5.83 5.54 -33.50
CA LYS A 309 -6.92 4.67 -34.00
C LYS A 309 -6.37 3.65 -35.00
N PRO A 310 -7.04 2.50 -35.19
CA PRO A 310 -6.72 1.56 -36.27
C PRO A 310 -6.77 2.25 -37.64
N SER A 311 -5.77 1.99 -38.48
CA SER A 311 -5.61 2.65 -39.78
C SER A 311 -5.22 1.65 -40.89
N PRO A 312 -5.66 1.85 -42.15
CA PRO A 312 -5.17 1.08 -43.30
C PRO A 312 -3.72 1.41 -43.69
N GLU A 313 -3.29 2.64 -43.38
CA GLU A 313 -1.89 3.09 -43.50
C GLU A 313 -1.16 2.80 -42.19
N ILE A 314 0.07 2.30 -42.27
CA ILE A 314 0.87 1.98 -41.08
C ILE A 314 1.35 3.28 -40.45
N ILE A 315 0.85 3.56 -39.25
CA ILE A 315 1.25 4.74 -38.48
C ILE A 315 2.69 4.50 -37.98
N THR A 316 3.66 5.25 -38.48
CA THR A 316 5.08 5.04 -38.13
C THR A 316 5.53 5.77 -36.87
N SER A 317 4.74 6.70 -36.34
CA SER A 317 5.07 7.46 -35.13
C SER A 317 3.82 8.00 -34.43
N ILE A 318 3.86 8.03 -33.09
CA ILE A 318 2.85 8.71 -32.27
C ILE A 318 3.12 10.22 -32.23
N PRO A 319 2.09 11.09 -32.24
CA PRO A 319 2.25 12.53 -32.09
C PRO A 319 3.14 12.90 -30.89
N GLU A 320 4.10 13.81 -31.08
CA GLU A 320 5.11 14.15 -30.06
C GLU A 320 4.47 14.68 -28.76
N GLU A 321 3.33 15.37 -28.84
CA GLU A 321 2.58 15.84 -27.67
C GLU A 321 2.16 14.69 -26.74
N ILE A 322 1.68 13.59 -27.31
CA ILE A 322 1.28 12.38 -26.56
C ILE A 322 2.53 11.69 -26.00
N ARG A 323 3.62 11.65 -26.77
CA ARG A 323 4.89 11.06 -26.31
C ARG A 323 5.50 11.81 -25.12
N GLN A 324 5.49 13.14 -25.17
CA GLN A 324 5.92 13.99 -24.06
C GLN A 324 5.05 13.77 -22.83
N LEU A 325 3.74 13.59 -23.02
CA LEU A 325 2.81 13.30 -21.95
C LEU A 325 3.15 11.95 -21.27
N ILE A 326 3.38 10.90 -22.05
CA ILE A 326 3.78 9.57 -21.55
C ILE A 326 5.11 9.67 -20.78
N ARG A 327 6.13 10.34 -21.34
CA ARG A 327 7.43 10.56 -20.65
C ARG A 327 7.25 11.31 -19.34
N ARG A 328 6.40 12.34 -19.30
CA ARG A 328 6.12 13.10 -18.08
C ARG A 328 5.48 12.21 -17.02
N TYR A 329 4.45 11.45 -17.38
CA TYR A 329 3.76 10.55 -16.45
C TYR A 329 4.68 9.44 -15.93
N ARG A 330 5.57 8.92 -16.78
CA ARG A 330 6.61 7.99 -16.34
C ARG A 330 7.60 8.64 -15.40
N GLN A 331 8.04 9.86 -15.68
CA GLN A 331 8.94 10.59 -14.79
C GLN A 331 8.26 10.89 -13.44
N GLU A 332 6.95 11.20 -13.42
CA GLU A 332 6.15 11.34 -12.18
C GLU A 332 6.11 10.03 -11.37
N ARG A 333 5.97 8.89 -12.06
CA ARG A 333 6.06 7.55 -11.46
C ARG A 333 7.45 7.30 -10.86
N GLU A 334 8.52 7.50 -11.63
CA GLU A 334 9.91 7.27 -11.22
C GLU A 334 10.37 8.22 -10.09
N ASN A 335 9.88 9.46 -10.09
CA ASN A 335 10.14 10.44 -9.02
C ASN A 335 9.36 10.15 -7.72
N GLY A 336 8.59 9.05 -7.66
CA GLY A 336 7.96 8.59 -6.43
C GLY A 336 6.75 9.40 -5.97
N ILE A 337 6.16 10.23 -6.84
CA ILE A 337 4.96 11.01 -6.49
C ILE A 337 3.72 10.09 -6.33
N GLY A 338 3.77 8.83 -6.80
CA GLY A 338 2.66 7.89 -6.67
C GLY A 338 2.93 6.41 -6.36
N GLN A 339 4.16 5.95 -6.04
CA GLN A 339 4.47 4.52 -6.12
C GLN A 339 4.95 3.76 -4.87
N GLN A 340 4.84 4.32 -3.66
CA GLN A 340 5.14 3.56 -2.43
C GLN A 340 4.14 3.83 -1.31
N VAL A 341 2.89 4.09 -1.68
CA VAL A 341 1.84 4.53 -0.74
C VAL A 341 0.75 3.47 -0.66
N TYR A 342 0.67 2.79 0.47
CA TYR A 342 -0.50 2.02 0.86
C TYR A 342 -1.59 3.00 1.33
N MET A 343 -2.79 2.93 0.77
CA MET A 343 -3.94 3.70 1.26
C MET A 343 -4.73 2.77 2.17
N ALA A 344 -4.72 3.06 3.47
CA ALA A 344 -5.41 2.29 4.48
C ALA A 344 -6.85 2.77 4.65
N ASP A 345 -7.80 1.85 4.47
CA ASP A 345 -9.20 2.10 4.76
C ASP A 345 -9.50 1.92 6.24
N CYS A 346 -10.61 2.50 6.67
CA CYS A 346 -11.11 2.37 8.03
C CYS A 346 -11.44 0.91 8.33
N THR A 347 -11.11 0.42 9.53
CA THR A 347 -11.30 -0.96 10.01
C THR A 347 -10.39 -2.03 9.39
N GLU A 348 -9.27 -1.63 8.78
CA GLU A 348 -8.27 -2.56 8.28
C GLU A 348 -7.26 -3.00 9.35
N ARG A 349 -6.81 -4.27 9.23
CA ARG A 349 -5.62 -4.81 9.92
C ARG A 349 -4.54 -5.05 8.87
N ILE A 350 -3.44 -4.35 9.01
CA ILE A 350 -2.36 -4.26 8.03
C ILE A 350 -1.13 -4.96 8.61
N LEU A 351 -0.70 -6.02 7.93
CA LEU A 351 0.55 -6.72 8.23
C LEU A 351 1.71 -5.99 7.54
N LEU A 352 2.56 -5.33 8.32
CA LEU A 352 3.63 -4.47 7.81
C LEU A 352 4.63 -5.25 6.92
N GLU A 353 4.93 -6.50 7.27
CA GLU A 353 5.82 -7.38 6.51
C GLU A 353 5.37 -7.58 5.05
N ARG A 354 4.05 -7.66 4.81
CA ARG A 354 3.49 -7.78 3.45
C ARG A 354 3.68 -6.50 2.64
N LEU A 355 3.64 -5.35 3.30
CA LEU A 355 3.85 -4.06 2.65
C LEU A 355 5.32 -3.86 2.25
N ILE A 356 6.27 -4.41 3.03
CA ILE A 356 7.70 -4.39 2.66
C ILE A 356 7.94 -5.22 1.40
N GLN A 357 7.37 -6.43 1.32
CA GLN A 357 7.53 -7.32 0.16
C GLN A 357 7.03 -6.69 -1.15
N THR A 358 6.05 -5.80 -1.06
CA THR A 358 5.47 -5.07 -2.19
C THR A 358 6.18 -3.74 -2.47
N GLY A 359 7.28 -3.44 -1.76
CA GLY A 359 8.11 -2.25 -1.97
C GLY A 359 7.49 -0.94 -1.46
N MET A 360 6.44 -0.99 -0.63
CA MET A 360 5.81 0.21 -0.09
C MET A 360 6.68 0.86 0.99
N LYS A 361 6.57 2.19 1.12
CA LYS A 361 7.37 3.01 2.07
C LYS A 361 6.51 3.98 2.89
N ARG A 362 5.22 4.03 2.61
CA ARG A 362 4.28 4.94 3.25
C ARG A 362 2.88 4.32 3.34
N ILE A 363 2.21 4.56 4.46
CA ILE A 363 0.83 4.21 4.74
C ILE A 363 0.07 5.52 4.95
N VAL A 364 -1.00 5.73 4.18
CA VAL A 364 -1.89 6.90 4.33
C VAL A 364 -3.24 6.42 4.86
N ILE A 365 -3.57 6.82 6.09
CA ILE A 365 -4.79 6.44 6.80
C ILE A 365 -5.87 7.51 6.60
N GLY A 366 -7.12 7.08 6.43
CA GLY A 366 -8.28 7.96 6.33
C GLY A 366 -8.59 8.41 4.89
N ALA A 367 -8.21 7.60 3.89
CA ALA A 367 -8.53 7.88 2.49
C ALA A 367 -10.03 7.81 2.17
N HIS A 368 -10.78 6.94 2.88
CA HIS A 368 -12.18 6.61 2.58
C HIS A 368 -13.12 6.75 3.79
N GLY A 369 -12.71 7.48 4.84
CA GLY A 369 -13.57 7.82 5.99
C GLY A 369 -12.81 7.94 7.32
N ASN A 370 -13.57 7.86 8.41
CA ASN A 370 -13.09 7.79 9.81
C ASN A 370 -13.26 6.38 10.37
N GLY A 371 -12.35 5.93 11.23
CA GLY A 371 -12.40 4.61 11.86
C GLY A 371 -11.04 4.10 12.33
N ASP A 372 -11.03 2.86 12.82
CA ASP A 372 -9.87 2.28 13.51
C ASP A 372 -8.98 1.50 12.54
N VAL A 373 -7.66 1.64 12.62
CA VAL A 373 -6.69 0.89 11.79
C VAL A 373 -5.69 0.20 12.69
N THR A 374 -5.36 -1.06 12.41
CA THR A 374 -4.31 -1.79 13.12
C THR A 374 -3.10 -2.03 12.23
N LEU A 375 -1.92 -1.66 12.72
CA LEU A 375 -0.62 -1.91 12.10
C LEU A 375 0.10 -2.97 12.92
N GLU A 376 0.20 -4.18 12.37
CA GLU A 376 0.82 -5.34 12.99
C GLU A 376 2.17 -5.64 12.33
N GLY A 377 3.22 -5.74 13.14
CA GLY A 377 4.58 -6.03 12.68
C GLY A 377 5.29 -7.09 13.51
N ASP A 378 6.60 -7.20 13.27
CA ASP A 378 7.54 -8.00 14.06
C ASP A 378 8.61 -7.08 14.66
N VAL A 379 8.93 -7.32 15.94
CA VAL A 379 9.86 -6.49 16.73
C VAL A 379 11.30 -6.48 16.19
N ASN A 380 11.66 -7.43 15.33
CA ASN A 380 13.01 -7.58 14.76
C ASN A 380 13.11 -7.11 13.32
N THR A 381 12.01 -6.63 12.72
CA THR A 381 11.96 -6.29 11.30
C THR A 381 11.78 -4.78 11.13
N ASP A 382 12.86 -4.11 10.69
CA ASP A 382 12.76 -2.72 10.23
C ASP A 382 11.89 -2.66 8.96
N THR A 383 10.79 -1.94 9.04
CA THR A 383 9.84 -1.86 7.93
C THR A 383 10.19 -0.79 6.91
N GLU A 384 10.99 0.22 7.28
CA GLU A 384 11.19 1.45 6.48
C GLU A 384 9.86 2.10 6.02
N LEU A 385 8.76 1.85 6.76
CA LEU A 385 7.43 2.41 6.50
C LEU A 385 7.20 3.64 7.38
N ARG A 386 6.48 4.61 6.80
CA ARG A 386 5.96 5.78 7.50
C ARG A 386 4.45 5.81 7.45
N VAL A 387 3.82 6.45 8.43
CA VAL A 387 2.37 6.57 8.54
C VAL A 387 1.99 8.05 8.45
N GLU A 388 1.00 8.36 7.63
CA GLU A 388 0.41 9.70 7.52
C GLU A 388 -1.11 9.57 7.66
N THR A 389 -1.77 10.44 8.42
CA THR A 389 -3.24 10.55 8.39
C THR A 389 -3.68 11.68 7.48
N ARG A 390 -4.82 11.52 6.80
CA ARG A 390 -5.47 12.62 6.08
C ARG A 390 -5.98 13.67 7.07
N SER A 391 -5.98 14.93 6.66
CA SER A 391 -6.60 16.01 7.41
C SER A 391 -8.08 15.69 7.71
N GLY A 392 -8.52 15.94 8.94
CA GLY A 392 -9.87 15.63 9.39
C GLY A 392 -10.08 14.19 9.87
N PHE A 393 -9.05 13.35 9.84
CA PHE A 393 -9.15 11.96 10.30
C PHE A 393 -9.50 11.88 11.80
N THR A 394 -10.50 11.05 12.12
CA THR A 394 -10.88 10.71 13.48
C THR A 394 -10.92 9.19 13.63
N GLY A 395 -10.23 8.64 14.62
CA GLY A 395 -10.22 7.20 14.87
C GLY A 395 -9.00 6.70 15.63
N LYS A 396 -8.92 5.38 15.81
CA LYS A 396 -7.77 4.75 16.46
C LYS A 396 -6.72 4.29 15.45
N ILE A 397 -5.45 4.45 15.81
CA ILE A 397 -4.33 3.77 15.16
C ILE A 397 -3.75 2.82 16.21
N ILE A 398 -3.87 1.52 15.99
CA ILE A 398 -3.35 0.49 16.88
C ILE A 398 -1.99 0.06 16.34
N LEU A 399 -0.92 0.25 17.12
CA LEU A 399 0.41 -0.29 16.84
C LEU A 399 0.61 -1.57 17.64
N GLU A 400 0.87 -2.67 16.96
CA GLU A 400 1.11 -3.98 17.57
C GLU A 400 2.44 -4.54 17.06
N ASN A 401 3.46 -4.51 17.92
CA ASN A 401 4.81 -4.95 17.61
C ASN A 401 5.41 -4.29 16.35
N ALA A 402 5.11 -3.00 16.12
CA ALA A 402 5.46 -2.29 14.90
C ALA A 402 6.81 -1.55 15.02
N TRP A 403 7.72 -1.76 14.06
CA TRP A 403 8.94 -0.97 13.89
C TRP A 403 8.84 -0.10 12.63
N LEU A 404 8.68 1.21 12.80
CA LEU A 404 8.59 2.20 11.73
C LEU A 404 9.89 3.00 11.63
N THR A 405 10.40 3.20 10.42
CA THR A 405 11.63 3.98 10.19
C THR A 405 11.39 5.05 9.16
N SER A 406 11.75 6.28 9.52
CA SER A 406 11.61 7.44 8.65
C SER A 406 12.94 7.81 7.97
N ILE A 407 12.88 8.76 7.05
CA ILE A 407 14.08 9.42 6.51
C ILE A 407 14.33 10.70 7.30
N LYS A 408 15.58 11.17 7.28
CA LYS A 408 16.02 12.37 8.01
C LYS A 408 15.02 13.53 7.89
N ASN A 409 14.68 14.12 9.03
CA ASN A 409 13.78 15.28 9.19
C ASN A 409 12.31 15.04 8.78
N LYS A 410 11.83 13.79 8.74
CA LYS A 410 10.41 13.48 8.59
C LYS A 410 9.89 12.64 9.76
N PRO A 411 8.64 12.82 10.19
CA PRO A 411 8.06 11.98 11.23
C PRO A 411 7.84 10.54 10.75
N CYS A 412 7.90 9.58 11.68
CA CYS A 412 7.42 8.23 11.44
C CYS A 412 5.90 8.17 11.37
N ILE A 413 5.22 9.00 12.18
CA ILE A 413 3.77 9.15 12.18
C ILE A 413 3.43 10.63 12.04
N ASP A 414 2.84 11.02 10.90
CA ASP A 414 2.39 12.38 10.63
C ASP A 414 0.87 12.48 10.78
N ILE A 415 0.41 13.20 11.81
CA ILE A 415 -1.02 13.46 11.99
C ILE A 415 -1.43 14.62 11.09
N GLY A 416 -2.44 14.40 10.26
CA GLY A 416 -3.08 15.40 9.42
C GLY A 416 -3.74 16.52 10.24
N GLU A 417 -3.98 17.66 9.61
CA GLU A 417 -4.60 18.81 10.28
C GLU A 417 -6.07 18.56 10.62
N ASN A 418 -6.58 19.17 11.70
CA ASN A 418 -7.96 19.00 12.18
C ASN A 418 -8.32 17.55 12.51
N SER A 419 -7.33 16.74 12.91
CA SER A 419 -7.53 15.33 13.24
C SER A 419 -7.68 15.08 14.74
N ASP A 420 -8.40 14.02 15.10
CA ASP A 420 -8.53 13.51 16.48
C ASP A 420 -8.17 12.02 16.51
N VAL A 421 -6.94 11.72 16.89
CA VAL A 421 -6.34 10.40 16.76
C VAL A 421 -6.08 9.79 18.12
N THR A 422 -6.52 8.55 18.30
CA THR A 422 -6.16 7.73 19.46
C THR A 422 -5.12 6.69 19.06
N LEU A 423 -3.88 6.85 19.49
CA LEU A 423 -2.81 5.88 19.28
C LEU A 423 -2.87 4.81 20.39
N VAL A 424 -3.14 3.56 20.02
CA VAL A 424 -3.19 2.42 20.96
C VAL A 424 -1.90 1.63 20.83
N LEU A 425 -1.13 1.51 21.91
CA LEU A 425 0.14 0.79 21.94
C LEU A 425 -0.07 -0.62 22.51
N ILE A 426 0.31 -1.64 21.74
CA ILE A 426 0.29 -3.05 22.13
C ILE A 426 1.67 -3.66 21.84
N GLY A 427 2.20 -4.46 22.76
CA GLY A 427 3.48 -5.13 22.58
C GLY A 427 4.68 -4.16 22.59
N GLU A 428 5.68 -4.40 21.75
CA GLU A 428 6.90 -3.56 21.67
C GLU A 428 6.97 -2.81 20.34
N ASN A 429 6.81 -1.49 20.36
CA ASN A 429 6.79 -0.67 19.15
C ASN A 429 8.03 0.24 19.11
N LYS A 430 8.60 0.44 17.92
CA LYS A 430 9.79 1.24 17.71
C LYS A 430 9.58 2.26 16.60
N LEU A 431 10.00 3.51 16.83
CA LEU A 431 10.09 4.56 15.81
C LEU A 431 11.55 4.98 15.68
N GLU A 432 12.09 4.95 14.46
CA GLU A 432 13.49 5.27 14.22
C GLU A 432 13.65 6.39 13.18
N ALA A 433 14.60 7.29 13.43
CA ALA A 433 14.90 8.47 12.61
C ALA A 433 13.74 9.49 12.45
N GLY A 434 12.63 9.31 13.18
CA GLY A 434 11.49 10.22 13.16
C GLY A 434 10.52 9.99 14.33
N GLY A 435 9.97 11.09 14.86
CA GLY A 435 8.97 11.06 15.92
C GLY A 435 7.52 11.06 15.41
N ILE A 436 6.61 11.48 16.27
CA ILE A 436 5.18 11.67 15.96
C ILE A 436 4.90 13.17 15.85
N ARG A 437 4.42 13.60 14.68
CA ARG A 437 4.02 14.99 14.43
C ARG A 437 2.53 15.19 14.68
N VAL A 438 2.18 16.20 15.46
CA VAL A 438 0.82 16.60 15.82
C VAL A 438 0.66 18.10 15.56
N PRO A 439 -0.06 18.50 14.50
CA PRO A 439 -0.34 19.91 14.20
C PRO A 439 -1.15 20.60 15.30
N GLU A 440 -1.05 21.93 15.38
CA GLU A 440 -1.81 22.79 16.32
C GLU A 440 -3.32 22.53 16.29
N SER A 441 -3.89 22.26 15.11
CA SER A 441 -5.32 22.04 14.92
C SER A 441 -5.80 20.64 15.33
N SER A 442 -4.91 19.79 15.85
CA SER A 442 -5.18 18.35 16.00
C SER A 442 -5.00 17.85 17.42
N LYS A 443 -5.53 16.66 17.69
CA LYS A 443 -5.46 15.99 18.99
C LYS A 443 -4.87 14.60 18.84
N LEU A 444 -3.95 14.26 19.73
CA LEU A 444 -3.38 12.93 19.89
C LEU A 444 -3.64 12.43 21.31
N THR A 445 -4.34 11.31 21.43
CA THR A 445 -4.51 10.58 22.69
C THR A 445 -3.74 9.26 22.61
N VAL A 446 -2.78 9.03 23.50
CA VAL A 446 -2.00 7.78 23.56
C VAL A 446 -2.55 6.89 24.65
N THR A 447 -2.89 5.64 24.32
CA THR A 447 -3.49 4.63 25.23
C THR A 447 -2.82 3.27 25.05
N GLY A 448 -3.19 2.29 25.89
CA GLY A 448 -2.68 0.92 25.83
C GLY A 448 -1.62 0.65 26.88
N ASP A 449 -1.15 -0.60 26.92
CA ASP A 449 -0.17 -1.11 27.90
C ASP A 449 1.18 -1.47 27.26
N GLY A 450 1.30 -1.31 25.94
CA GLY A 450 2.52 -1.57 25.19
C GLY A 450 3.64 -0.56 25.44
N LYS A 451 4.80 -0.86 24.87
CA LYS A 451 5.98 0.00 24.88
C LYS A 451 6.11 0.74 23.54
N LEU A 452 6.65 1.96 23.59
CA LEU A 452 7.03 2.75 22.43
C LEU A 452 8.43 3.32 22.65
N ASP A 453 9.40 2.86 21.86
CA ASP A 453 10.77 3.36 21.88
C ASP A 453 11.01 4.25 20.64
N ILE A 454 11.42 5.49 20.85
CA ILE A 454 11.67 6.48 19.79
C ILE A 454 13.16 6.83 19.76
N GLU A 455 13.82 6.58 18.63
CA GLU A 455 15.25 6.84 18.40
C GLU A 455 15.43 7.97 17.38
N LEU A 456 16.08 9.06 17.78
CA LEU A 456 16.25 10.28 16.98
C LEU A 456 17.73 10.66 16.89
N ASP A 457 18.24 10.78 15.66
CA ASP A 457 19.59 11.27 15.38
C ASP A 457 19.53 12.35 14.28
N SER A 458 19.21 13.58 14.70
CA SER A 458 19.03 14.71 13.79
C SER A 458 19.34 16.04 14.47
N ASP A 459 19.83 17.00 13.67
CA ASP A 459 20.22 18.34 14.17
C ASP A 459 19.07 19.01 14.93
N GLU A 460 17.86 18.96 14.37
CA GLU A 460 16.62 19.29 15.06
C GLU A 460 15.75 18.05 15.25
N TYR A 461 15.18 17.86 16.44
CA TYR A 461 14.35 16.69 16.73
C TYR A 461 13.10 17.02 17.57
N TYR A 462 12.07 16.21 17.39
CA TYR A 462 10.95 16.11 18.33
C TYR A 462 10.51 14.64 18.45
N GLY A 463 10.25 14.17 19.68
CA GLY A 463 9.76 12.82 19.91
C GLY A 463 8.27 12.69 19.63
N ILE A 464 7.44 13.40 20.41
CA ILE A 464 5.99 13.46 20.22
C ILE A 464 5.53 14.91 20.36
N GLY A 465 4.98 15.47 19.30
CA GLY A 465 4.49 16.84 19.28
C GLY A 465 4.79 17.53 17.95
N ASN A 466 5.57 18.60 17.91
CA ASN A 466 5.85 19.29 16.65
C ASN A 466 7.23 19.95 16.65
N GLY A 467 7.66 20.45 15.49
CA GLY A 467 8.98 21.05 15.32
C GLY A 467 9.25 22.26 16.24
N VAL A 468 10.53 22.60 16.38
CA VAL A 468 11.06 23.66 17.26
C VAL A 468 10.54 25.07 16.90
N GLY A 469 9.99 25.27 15.71
CA GLY A 469 9.34 26.53 15.31
C GLY A 469 7.81 26.54 15.38
N LEU A 470 7.18 25.41 15.69
CA LEU A 470 5.75 25.19 15.45
C LEU A 470 4.98 24.91 16.76
N LEU A 471 3.68 25.19 16.74
CA LEU A 471 2.73 24.80 17.77
C LEU A 471 2.32 23.33 17.56
N HIS A 472 2.21 22.57 18.63
CA HIS A 472 1.51 21.29 18.61
C HIS A 472 0.08 21.49 19.14
N GLY A 473 -0.82 20.58 18.81
CA GLY A 473 -2.20 20.63 19.29
C GLY A 473 -2.35 20.05 20.70
N GLU A 474 -3.35 19.22 20.94
CA GLU A 474 -3.56 18.57 22.25
C GLU A 474 -2.86 17.20 22.30
N LEU A 475 -1.96 17.01 23.26
CA LEU A 475 -1.29 15.75 23.56
C LEU A 475 -1.82 15.20 24.90
N ILE A 476 -2.51 14.07 24.86
CA ILE A 476 -3.05 13.40 26.04
C ILE A 476 -2.43 12.01 26.15
N PHE A 477 -1.83 11.69 27.31
CA PHE A 477 -1.24 10.39 27.56
C PHE A 477 -1.98 9.65 28.67
N GLU A 478 -2.68 8.59 28.29
CA GLU A 478 -3.51 7.71 29.13
C GLU A 478 -2.99 6.26 29.12
N GLN A 479 -1.80 6.04 28.56
CA GLN A 479 -1.20 4.72 28.41
C GLN A 479 -0.56 4.26 29.74
N SER A 480 -0.66 2.97 30.07
CA SER A 480 -0.11 2.39 31.30
C SER A 480 1.27 1.73 31.12
N GLY A 481 1.68 1.53 29.87
CA GLY A 481 3.00 1.03 29.50
C GLY A 481 4.10 2.08 29.57
N ARG A 482 5.08 2.00 28.66
CA ARG A 482 6.31 2.80 28.70
C ARG A 482 6.60 3.50 27.38
N ILE A 483 6.87 4.80 27.45
CA ILE A 483 7.39 5.59 26.33
C ILE A 483 8.85 5.95 26.61
N THR A 484 9.74 5.53 25.71
CA THR A 484 11.17 5.88 25.74
C THR A 484 11.46 6.83 24.59
N VAL A 485 12.17 7.92 24.84
CA VAL A 485 12.69 8.80 23.78
C VAL A 485 14.18 8.97 23.97
N ASN A 486 14.95 8.47 23.01
CA ASN A 486 16.38 8.63 22.91
C ASN A 486 16.66 9.61 21.76
N ALA A 487 17.32 10.72 22.06
CA ALA A 487 17.61 11.72 21.04
C ALA A 487 19.03 12.27 21.16
N HIS A 488 19.72 12.32 20.02
CA HIS A 488 20.98 13.03 19.86
C HIS A 488 20.83 14.08 18.74
N GLY A 489 21.09 15.34 19.07
CA GLY A 489 20.92 16.43 18.12
C GLY A 489 21.46 17.76 18.64
N GLN A 490 21.32 18.83 17.88
CA GLN A 490 21.67 20.17 18.35
C GLN A 490 20.55 20.77 19.18
N THR A 491 19.30 20.73 18.68
CA THR A 491 18.15 21.34 19.34
C THR A 491 16.92 20.46 19.29
N GLY A 492 16.21 20.26 20.40
CA GLY A 492 14.97 19.48 20.32
C GLY A 492 14.18 19.29 21.60
N VAL A 493 13.03 18.64 21.46
CA VAL A 493 12.06 18.38 22.54
C VAL A 493 11.63 16.92 22.51
N ALA A 494 11.68 16.19 23.64
CA ALA A 494 11.16 14.81 23.63
C ALA A 494 9.64 14.77 23.53
N ILE A 495 8.91 15.48 24.41
CA ILE A 495 7.45 15.58 24.36
C ILE A 495 7.04 17.06 24.40
N GLY A 496 6.42 17.53 23.32
CA GLY A 496 5.99 18.91 23.15
C GLY A 496 6.48 19.55 21.85
N SER A 497 6.75 20.85 21.87
CA SER A 497 7.19 21.60 20.69
C SER A 497 8.01 22.82 21.08
N GLY A 498 8.46 23.60 20.10
CA GLY A 498 9.11 24.86 20.41
C GLY A 498 8.13 26.00 20.73
N SER A 499 6.97 26.07 20.06
CA SER A 499 6.04 27.20 20.22
C SER A 499 4.84 26.92 21.13
N GLY A 500 4.72 25.71 21.69
CA GLY A 500 3.72 25.37 22.70
C GLY A 500 2.61 24.42 22.23
N GLY A 501 1.59 24.31 23.07
CA GLY A 501 0.42 23.45 22.89
C GLY A 501 -0.13 22.99 24.25
N ILE A 502 -1.06 22.03 24.24
CA ILE A 502 -1.65 21.47 25.46
C ILE A 502 -1.07 20.08 25.69
N ILE A 503 -0.46 19.86 26.86
CA ILE A 503 0.11 18.56 27.24
C ILE A 503 -0.55 18.10 28.55
N ARG A 504 -1.12 16.89 28.54
CA ARG A 504 -1.70 16.22 29.70
C ARG A 504 -1.13 14.82 29.82
N ILE A 505 -0.40 14.55 30.90
CA ILE A 505 0.21 13.25 31.15
C ILE A 505 -0.46 12.65 32.37
N ASN A 506 -1.34 11.67 32.15
CA ASN A 506 -2.28 11.20 33.16
C ASN A 506 -1.90 9.86 33.79
N GLN A 507 -1.00 9.11 33.16
CA GLN A 507 -0.41 7.88 33.70
C GLN A 507 0.74 7.38 32.81
N GLY A 508 1.43 6.35 33.30
CA GLY A 508 2.41 5.57 32.54
C GLY A 508 3.86 5.81 32.95
N GLN A 509 4.77 5.17 32.23
CA GLN A 509 6.21 5.28 32.46
C GLN A 509 6.88 6.06 31.32
N TYR A 510 7.77 7.00 31.66
CA TYR A 510 8.49 7.82 30.69
C TYR A 510 9.99 7.71 30.97
N ARG A 511 10.78 7.44 29.92
CA ARG A 511 12.25 7.36 29.97
C ARG A 511 12.83 8.23 28.86
N LEU A 512 13.37 9.39 29.21
CA LEU A 512 13.83 10.38 28.23
C LEU A 512 15.34 10.56 28.34
N ASN A 513 16.09 10.14 27.32
CA ASN A 513 17.54 10.26 27.27
C ASN A 513 17.93 11.18 26.12
N LEU A 514 18.34 12.40 26.43
CA LEU A 514 18.51 13.45 25.41
C LEU A 514 19.88 14.10 25.52
N GLN A 515 20.52 14.34 24.38
CA GLN A 515 21.81 15.01 24.30
C GLN A 515 21.83 16.06 23.18
N GLY A 516 22.24 17.28 23.51
CA GLY A 516 22.38 18.36 22.53
C GLY A 516 22.82 19.72 23.07
N ASP A 517 22.75 20.75 22.25
CA ASP A 517 23.08 22.13 22.65
C ASP A 517 21.90 22.75 23.38
N ALA A 518 20.70 22.71 22.81
CA ALA A 518 19.50 23.27 23.40
C ALA A 518 18.38 22.23 23.50
N GLY A 519 17.89 21.92 24.70
CA GLY A 519 17.00 20.77 24.85
C GLY A 519 15.92 20.90 25.91
N LEU A 520 14.83 20.16 25.69
CA LEU A 520 13.72 20.07 26.62
C LEU A 520 13.21 18.62 26.70
N GLY A 521 13.02 18.11 27.92
CA GLY A 521 12.36 16.82 28.13
C GLY A 521 10.87 16.89 27.79
N ILE A 522 10.10 17.59 28.63
CA ILE A 522 8.66 17.76 28.47
C ILE A 522 8.29 19.24 28.57
N GLY A 523 7.60 19.79 27.57
CA GLY A 523 7.04 21.15 27.63
C GLY A 523 7.18 21.95 26.35
N ALA A 524 7.48 23.24 26.48
CA ALA A 524 7.62 24.15 25.34
C ALA A 524 8.86 25.07 25.41
N MET A 525 9.70 25.10 24.37
CA MET A 525 10.97 25.86 24.41
C MET A 525 10.76 27.38 24.50
N TYR A 526 9.92 27.94 23.63
CA TYR A 526 9.81 29.39 23.39
C TYR A 526 8.45 30.00 23.75
N SER A 527 7.54 29.20 24.29
CA SER A 527 6.19 29.63 24.70
C SER A 527 5.90 29.30 26.15
N GLN A 528 4.81 29.87 26.67
CA GLN A 528 4.29 29.47 27.97
C GLN A 528 4.01 27.96 28.00
N CYS A 529 4.42 27.31 29.09
CA CYS A 529 4.17 25.91 29.33
C CYS A 529 3.16 25.78 30.48
N ASN A 530 2.01 25.16 30.20
CA ASN A 530 1.05 24.75 31.22
C ASN A 530 0.96 23.22 31.17
N LEU A 531 1.39 22.56 32.24
CA LEU A 531 1.60 21.12 32.25
C LEU A 531 1.03 20.50 33.51
N VAL A 532 0.24 19.44 33.33
CA VAL A 532 -0.26 18.60 34.42
C VAL A 532 0.25 17.18 34.21
N ILE A 533 0.97 16.68 35.20
CA ILE A 533 1.51 15.31 35.25
C ILE A 533 0.91 14.61 36.46
N HIS A 534 0.33 13.44 36.25
CA HIS A 534 -0.12 12.62 37.35
C HIS A 534 -0.04 11.12 37.16
N ASP A 535 0.02 10.40 38.28
CA ASP A 535 0.05 8.93 38.32
C ASP A 535 1.14 8.30 37.42
N CYS A 536 2.32 8.94 37.37
CA CYS A 536 3.41 8.58 36.47
C CYS A 536 4.70 8.11 37.18
N ASP A 537 5.54 7.40 36.42
CA ASP A 537 6.95 7.17 36.76
C ASP A 537 7.88 7.72 35.66
N ILE A 538 8.52 8.84 35.93
CA ILE A 538 9.32 9.61 34.99
C ILE A 538 10.80 9.48 35.34
N GLY A 539 11.61 9.05 34.37
CA GLY A 539 13.06 9.00 34.44
C GLY A 539 13.65 9.81 33.28
N MET A 540 14.59 10.70 33.55
CA MET A 540 15.25 11.49 32.53
C MET A 540 16.76 11.54 32.74
N GLU A 541 17.53 11.35 31.67
CA GLU A 541 18.98 11.56 31.60
C GLU A 541 19.28 12.55 30.49
N LEU A 542 19.65 13.77 30.85
CA LEU A 542 19.70 14.90 29.92
C LEU A 542 21.08 15.53 29.91
N THR A 543 21.67 15.71 28.73
CA THR A 543 22.96 16.38 28.57
C THR A 543 22.80 17.55 27.61
N PHE A 544 22.69 18.77 28.15
CA PHE A 544 22.42 19.96 27.35
C PHE A 544 23.42 21.08 27.62
N ALA A 545 23.79 21.89 26.61
CA ALA A 545 24.44 23.17 26.90
C ALA A 545 23.45 24.12 27.58
N ARG A 546 22.21 24.21 27.09
CA ARG A 546 21.13 25.01 27.67
C ARG A 546 19.80 24.26 27.62
N GLY A 547 19.12 24.06 28.74
CA GLY A 547 17.87 23.31 28.68
C GLY A 547 17.15 23.08 29.99
N ALA A 548 15.95 22.48 29.89
CA ALA A 548 15.16 22.08 31.03
C ALA A 548 14.70 20.62 30.92
N ALA A 549 14.47 19.94 32.05
CA ALA A 549 13.86 18.61 32.01
C ALA A 549 12.33 18.72 31.80
N ILE A 550 11.68 19.55 32.61
CA ILE A 550 10.23 19.78 32.53
C ILE A 550 9.97 21.30 32.59
N GLY A 551 9.33 21.86 31.56
CA GLY A 551 8.89 23.26 31.57
C GLY A 551 9.17 24.02 30.28
N SER A 552 9.88 25.15 30.39
CA SER A 552 10.17 26.05 29.27
C SER A 552 11.62 26.53 29.24
N ILE A 553 12.09 27.06 28.12
CA ILE A 553 13.41 27.69 28.03
C ILE A 553 13.31 29.21 28.14
N ASN A 554 12.34 29.87 27.49
CA ASN A 554 12.31 31.34 27.42
C ASN A 554 11.06 32.00 28.03
N ARG A 555 10.04 31.24 28.43
CA ARG A 555 8.74 31.79 28.86
C ARG A 555 8.29 31.18 30.18
N MET A 556 7.16 31.68 30.68
CA MET A 556 6.63 31.26 31.98
C MET A 556 6.22 29.78 31.97
N SER A 557 6.37 29.12 33.12
CA SER A 557 5.97 27.73 33.31
C SER A 557 5.00 27.60 34.48
N CYS A 558 3.87 26.94 34.28
CA CYS A 558 2.94 26.52 35.32
C CYS A 558 2.83 25.01 35.29
N ILE A 559 3.40 24.35 36.28
CA ILE A 559 3.57 22.89 36.31
C ILE A 559 2.92 22.35 37.57
N GLU A 560 2.11 21.31 37.40
CA GLU A 560 1.49 20.57 38.49
C GLU A 560 1.85 19.09 38.37
N ILE A 561 2.48 18.55 39.40
CA ILE A 561 2.87 17.15 39.47
C ILE A 561 2.21 16.54 40.70
N TYR A 562 1.36 15.53 40.50
CA TYR A 562 0.76 14.81 41.62
C TYR A 562 0.83 13.29 41.49
N LYS A 563 0.93 12.56 42.60
CA LYS A 563 1.01 11.08 42.62
C LYS A 563 2.06 10.48 41.68
N THR A 564 3.19 11.17 41.51
CA THR A 564 4.18 10.85 40.48
C THR A 564 5.57 10.67 41.10
N SER A 565 6.29 9.66 40.62
CA SER A 565 7.72 9.49 40.88
C SER A 565 8.52 10.13 39.73
N THR A 566 9.42 11.05 40.04
CA THR A 566 10.27 11.75 39.06
C THR A 566 11.72 11.61 39.45
N LYS A 567 12.56 11.08 38.55
CA LYS A 567 14.02 11.00 38.67
C LYS A 567 14.65 11.70 37.47
N ILE A 568 15.38 12.78 37.73
CA ILE A 568 16.01 13.59 36.69
C ILE A 568 17.50 13.66 36.98
N PHE A 569 18.30 13.33 35.97
CA PHE A 569 19.75 13.54 35.97
C PHE A 569 20.09 14.46 34.80
N MET A 570 20.77 15.56 35.07
CA MET A 570 21.17 16.50 34.04
C MET A 570 22.64 16.89 34.14
N SER A 571 23.32 17.06 33.00
CA SER A 571 24.68 17.57 32.93
C SER A 571 24.87 18.59 31.80
N GLY A 572 25.61 19.68 32.02
CA GLY A 572 25.56 20.79 31.06
C GLY A 572 26.17 22.12 31.48
N VAL A 573 25.74 23.21 30.83
CA VAL A 573 26.15 24.60 31.17
C VAL A 573 25.02 25.33 31.90
N GLU A 574 23.90 25.60 31.22
CA GLU A 574 22.73 26.32 31.73
C GLU A 574 21.51 25.38 31.86
N LEU A 575 21.25 24.85 33.05
CA LEU A 575 20.30 23.76 33.22
C LEU A 575 19.24 23.98 34.28
N ILE A 576 18.03 23.49 34.01
CA ILE A 576 16.95 23.44 34.99
C ILE A 576 16.30 22.07 35.03
N GLY A 577 16.08 21.55 36.24
CA GLY A 577 15.27 20.36 36.43
C GLY A 577 13.82 20.64 36.03
N ILE A 578 13.12 21.45 36.84
CA ILE A 578 11.72 21.81 36.60
C ILE A 578 11.55 23.33 36.64
N GLY A 579 11.05 23.92 35.55
CA GLY A 579 10.74 25.35 35.48
C GLY A 579 11.16 26.02 34.18
N THR A 580 11.83 27.18 34.26
CA THR A 580 12.18 28.00 33.09
C THR A 580 13.55 28.66 33.16
N VAL A 581 14.31 28.58 32.07
CA VAL A 581 15.68 29.12 31.99
C VAL A 581 15.65 30.65 31.98
N GLY A 582 15.11 31.25 30.93
CA GLY A 582 15.00 32.71 30.77
C GLY A 582 13.59 33.27 30.95
N GLY A 583 12.67 32.52 31.55
CA GLY A 583 11.28 32.98 31.75
C GLY A 583 11.10 33.90 32.96
N GLU A 584 10.11 34.81 32.87
CA GLU A 584 9.80 35.78 33.92
C GLU A 584 9.24 35.16 35.21
N SER A 585 8.62 33.96 35.11
CA SER A 585 8.09 33.26 36.27
C SER A 585 7.96 31.74 36.08
N SER A 586 8.08 31.00 37.18
CA SER A 586 7.80 29.56 37.26
C SER A 586 6.96 29.27 38.49
N LYS A 587 5.81 28.62 38.29
CA LYS A 587 4.93 28.12 39.34
C LYS A 587 4.93 26.59 39.30
N LEU A 588 5.30 25.96 40.40
CA LEU A 588 5.33 24.51 40.55
C LEU A 588 4.52 24.07 41.79
N SER A 589 3.65 23.08 41.60
CA SER A 589 2.93 22.39 42.66
C SER A 589 3.30 20.90 42.64
N LEU A 590 3.89 20.40 43.73
CA LEU A 590 4.21 18.99 43.94
C LEU A 590 3.30 18.42 45.02
N ARG A 591 2.45 17.44 44.70
CA ARG A 591 1.52 16.84 45.68
C ARG A 591 1.58 15.32 45.68
N GLU A 592 1.68 14.67 46.82
CA GLU A 592 1.71 13.18 46.88
C GLU A 592 2.80 12.58 45.96
N ALA A 593 3.93 13.28 45.78
CA ALA A 593 4.93 12.97 44.77
C ALA A 593 6.31 12.65 45.37
N SER A 594 7.13 11.90 44.63
CA SER A 594 8.54 11.68 44.95
C SER A 594 9.40 12.28 43.84
N CYS A 595 10.21 13.28 44.16
CA CYS A 595 11.04 13.99 43.18
C CYS A 595 12.51 13.89 43.56
N ILE A 596 13.33 13.32 42.68
CA ILE A 596 14.79 13.25 42.82
C ILE A 596 15.39 13.93 41.61
N ILE A 597 16.12 15.02 41.81
CA ILE A 597 16.76 15.78 40.74
C ILE A 597 18.24 15.93 41.07
N ASN A 598 19.11 15.50 40.16
CA ASN A 598 20.55 15.71 40.26
C ASN A 598 21.03 16.47 39.02
N ILE A 599 21.64 17.63 39.22
CA ILE A 599 22.12 18.48 38.12
C ILE A 599 23.59 18.82 38.35
N LYS A 600 24.39 18.70 37.29
CA LYS A 600 25.79 19.11 37.27
C LYS A 600 26.02 20.10 36.13
N GLY A 601 26.30 21.36 36.43
CA GLY A 601 26.57 22.35 35.39
C GLY A 601 27.23 23.64 35.86
N GLU A 602 27.40 24.62 34.97
CA GLU A 602 28.01 25.90 35.36
C GLU A 602 26.99 26.81 36.07
N CYS A 603 25.81 26.98 35.48
CA CYS A 603 24.72 27.83 35.94
C CYS A 603 23.42 27.02 35.97
N CYS A 604 23.04 26.43 37.10
CA CYS A 604 21.90 25.53 37.14
C CYS A 604 21.04 25.59 38.40
N SER A 605 19.77 25.25 38.26
CA SER A 605 18.85 25.13 39.40
C SER A 605 17.96 23.90 39.29
N ALA A 606 17.72 23.18 40.38
CA ALA A 606 16.85 22.01 40.30
C ALA A 606 15.38 22.41 40.05
N ILE A 607 14.90 23.48 40.69
CA ILE A 607 13.55 24.03 40.48
C ILE A 607 13.58 25.56 40.44
N ALA A 608 13.36 26.19 39.28
CA ALA A 608 13.43 27.65 39.20
C ALA A 608 12.79 28.29 37.97
N ALA A 609 12.56 29.59 38.07
CA ALA A 609 12.84 30.55 37.01
C ALA A 609 14.19 31.21 37.29
N LEU A 610 15.24 30.99 36.47
CA LEU A 610 16.58 31.52 36.79
C LEU A 610 16.60 33.06 36.79
N ASP A 611 15.95 33.69 35.81
CA ASP A 611 15.88 35.15 35.67
C ASP A 611 14.55 35.75 36.16
N GLY A 612 13.74 34.98 36.88
CA GLY A 612 12.35 35.32 37.18
C GLY A 612 11.90 35.02 38.60
N ARG A 613 10.58 35.09 38.82
CA ARG A 613 9.93 34.72 40.07
C ARG A 613 9.71 33.20 40.14
N THR A 614 10.04 32.57 41.25
CA THR A 614 9.73 31.14 41.48
C THR A 614 8.68 31.01 42.58
N ASP A 615 7.59 30.28 42.34
CA ASP A 615 6.58 29.91 43.33
C ASP A 615 6.52 28.38 43.41
N LEU A 616 6.95 27.80 44.54
CA LEU A 616 7.01 26.36 44.77
C LEU A 616 6.14 25.96 45.96
N ALA A 617 5.16 25.09 45.71
CA ALA A 617 4.35 24.44 46.73
C ALA A 617 4.64 22.94 46.77
N VAL A 618 4.95 22.41 47.95
CA VAL A 618 5.24 20.99 48.19
C VAL A 618 4.30 20.46 49.27
N GLU A 619 3.43 19.52 48.91
CA GLU A 619 2.43 18.95 49.81
C GLU A 619 2.52 17.41 49.82
N ARG A 620 2.64 16.79 50.99
CA ARG A 620 2.60 15.31 51.11
C ARG A 620 3.61 14.61 50.19
N ALA A 621 4.80 15.18 50.02
CA ALA A 621 5.77 14.76 49.01
C ALA A 621 7.17 14.52 49.60
N SER A 622 8.03 13.81 48.87
CA SER A 622 9.46 13.68 49.19
C SER A 622 10.28 14.28 48.06
N VAL A 623 11.13 15.25 48.37
CA VAL A 623 11.92 16.00 47.40
C VAL A 623 13.40 15.88 47.76
N ARG A 624 14.22 15.41 46.83
CA ARG A 624 15.68 15.33 46.97
C ARG A 624 16.35 16.02 45.79
N LEU A 625 17.03 17.13 46.06
CA LEU A 625 17.67 17.95 45.03
C LEU A 625 19.18 17.96 45.27
N GLY A 626 19.95 17.51 44.30
CA GLY A 626 21.40 17.63 44.27
C GLY A 626 21.82 18.55 43.13
N VAL A 627 22.55 19.61 43.43
CA VAL A 627 23.09 20.50 42.40
C VAL A 627 24.57 20.74 42.62
N GLU A 628 25.36 20.56 41.57
CA GLU A 628 26.82 20.75 41.57
C GLU A 628 27.19 21.76 40.48
N GLY A 629 27.94 22.81 40.82
CA GLY A 629 28.32 23.80 39.82
C GLY A 629 28.90 25.10 40.34
N LYS A 630 29.16 26.04 39.42
CA LYS A 630 29.72 27.35 39.78
C LYS A 630 28.68 28.26 40.42
N GLN A 631 27.56 28.49 39.73
CA GLN A 631 26.44 29.31 40.19
C GLN A 631 25.17 28.46 40.23
N VAL A 632 24.85 27.90 41.38
CA VAL A 632 23.81 26.87 41.48
C VAL A 632 22.85 27.07 42.64
N PHE A 633 21.60 26.66 42.44
CA PHE A 633 20.52 26.78 43.42
C PHE A 633 19.73 25.47 43.53
N GLY A 634 19.30 25.11 44.73
CA GLY A 634 18.36 24.00 44.91
C GLY A 634 16.98 24.37 44.37
N PHE A 635 16.47 25.52 44.79
CA PHE A 635 15.26 26.14 44.26
C PHE A 635 15.46 27.64 44.12
N GLY A 636 14.74 28.26 43.20
CA GLY A 636 14.87 29.68 42.91
C GLY A 636 16.01 30.01 41.95
N GLY A 637 16.03 31.28 41.53
CA GLY A 637 16.98 31.82 40.56
C GLY A 637 17.78 33.02 41.07
N PHE A 638 18.50 33.67 40.15
CA PHE A 638 19.40 34.79 40.41
C PHE A 638 18.71 36.04 40.96
N THR A 639 17.39 36.16 40.80
CA THR A 639 16.62 37.33 41.23
C THR A 639 16.32 37.36 42.73
N GLY A 640 16.42 36.23 43.44
CA GLY A 640 16.01 36.10 44.84
C GLY A 640 14.49 36.21 45.08
N ASN A 641 13.67 36.27 44.03
CA ASN A 641 12.21 36.36 44.13
C ASN A 641 11.59 34.96 44.17
N THR A 642 11.78 34.25 45.28
CA THR A 642 11.32 32.87 45.44
C THR A 642 10.36 32.75 46.62
N HIS A 643 9.18 32.17 46.37
CA HIS A 643 8.21 31.79 47.40
C HIS A 643 8.20 30.27 47.50
N PHE A 644 8.39 29.76 48.71
CA PHE A 644 8.40 28.34 49.02
C PHE A 644 7.42 28.05 50.13
N THR A 645 6.53 27.10 49.90
CA THR A 645 5.60 26.60 50.91
C THR A 645 5.65 25.09 50.97
N GLN A 646 5.84 24.54 52.16
CA GLN A 646 5.85 23.11 52.41
C GLN A 646 4.78 22.71 53.43
N ASP A 647 4.05 21.63 53.16
CA ASP A 647 3.13 20.99 54.09
C ASP A 647 3.22 19.45 54.03
N THR A 648 3.52 18.83 55.17
CA THR A 648 3.61 17.38 55.37
C THR A 648 4.57 16.73 54.38
N ALA A 649 5.76 17.30 54.19
CA ALA A 649 6.70 16.83 53.17
C ALA A 649 8.15 16.79 53.68
N ASP A 650 8.99 15.98 53.04
CA ASP A 650 10.41 15.88 53.36
C ASP A 650 11.26 16.38 52.20
N THR A 651 11.94 17.52 52.38
CA THR A 651 12.77 18.15 51.37
C THR A 651 14.24 18.15 51.80
N HIS A 652 15.10 17.54 50.99
CA HIS A 652 16.53 17.50 51.21
C HIS A 652 17.26 18.09 50.00
N ILE A 653 18.09 19.10 50.23
CA ILE A 653 18.80 19.82 49.20
C ILE A 653 20.29 19.76 49.49
N THR A 654 21.07 19.33 48.51
CA THR A 654 22.53 19.29 48.56
C THR A 654 23.09 20.18 47.46
N ILE A 655 23.92 21.14 47.83
CA ILE A 655 24.53 22.12 46.93
C ILE A 655 26.05 22.02 47.04
N ASP A 656 26.72 21.69 45.95
CA ASP A 656 28.18 21.66 45.88
C ASP A 656 28.65 22.77 44.93
N SER A 657 29.17 23.86 45.51
CA SER A 657 29.52 25.08 44.78
C SER A 657 30.70 25.84 45.42
N PRO A 658 31.63 26.40 44.63
CA PRO A 658 32.69 27.26 45.15
C PRO A 658 32.17 28.63 45.62
N GLU A 659 30.97 29.06 45.22
CA GLU A 659 30.35 30.34 45.61
C GLU A 659 29.47 30.15 46.85
N VAL A 660 29.54 31.08 47.81
CA VAL A 660 28.68 31.07 49.02
C VAL A 660 27.33 31.65 48.64
N LEU A 661 26.25 30.94 48.92
CA LEU A 661 24.89 31.43 48.67
C LEU A 661 24.59 32.70 49.50
N PRO A 662 23.80 33.65 48.99
CA PRO A 662 23.36 34.80 49.76
C PRO A 662 22.52 34.37 50.99
N GLU A 663 22.41 35.29 51.95
CA GLU A 663 21.74 35.15 53.25
C GLU A 663 20.38 34.42 53.22
N PRO A 664 19.95 33.81 54.34
CA PRO A 664 18.77 32.94 54.40
C PRO A 664 17.51 33.61 53.83
N PRO A 665 16.60 32.84 53.24
CA PRO A 665 15.40 33.38 52.62
C PRO A 665 14.54 34.13 53.66
N ASP A 666 13.95 35.25 53.22
CA ASP A 666 12.99 36.06 53.97
C ASP A 666 11.88 35.18 54.58
N GLU A 667 11.64 35.30 55.90
CA GLU A 667 10.67 34.48 56.65
C GLU A 667 9.24 34.60 56.09
N GLU A 668 8.89 35.71 55.44
CA GLU A 668 7.57 35.86 54.80
C GLU A 668 7.42 35.04 53.51
N ARG A 669 8.53 34.65 52.86
CA ARG A 669 8.54 33.95 51.57
C ARG A 669 8.90 32.48 51.68
N PHE A 670 9.42 32.03 52.82
CA PHE A 670 9.81 30.66 53.08
C PHE A 670 9.02 30.09 54.26
N VAL A 671 8.02 29.26 53.96
CA VAL A 671 7.09 28.72 54.97
C VAL A 671 7.16 27.18 54.98
N VAL A 672 7.59 26.62 56.11
CA VAL A 672 7.57 25.18 56.37
C VAL A 672 6.54 24.90 57.46
N ASN A 673 5.36 24.40 57.07
CA ASN A 673 4.26 24.15 58.02
C ASN A 673 4.43 22.82 58.77
N SER A 674 4.87 21.77 58.07
CA SER A 674 5.14 20.45 58.67
C SER A 674 6.05 19.58 57.78
N GLY A 675 6.80 18.68 58.42
CA GLY A 675 7.76 17.78 57.77
C GLY A 675 9.18 18.36 57.70
N LYS A 676 10.15 17.54 57.29
CA LYS A 676 11.56 17.90 57.42
C LYS A 676 12.07 18.71 56.21
N PHE A 677 12.81 19.78 56.47
CA PHE A 677 13.54 20.52 55.44
C PHE A 677 15.04 20.60 55.81
N VAL A 678 15.92 20.16 54.92
CA VAL A 678 17.38 20.21 55.11
C VAL A 678 18.05 20.81 53.89
N LEU A 679 18.88 21.83 54.10
CA LEU A 679 19.78 22.39 53.10
C LEU A 679 21.23 22.18 53.54
N THR A 680 21.98 21.44 52.72
CA THR A 680 23.41 21.18 52.90
C THR A 680 24.19 21.85 51.78
N GLN A 681 25.23 22.61 52.11
CA GLN A 681 26.18 23.15 51.13
C GLN A 681 27.61 22.67 51.42
N ASN A 682 28.29 22.10 50.42
CA ASN A 682 29.66 21.60 50.52
C ASN A 682 29.88 20.69 51.76
N GLY A 683 28.92 19.80 52.02
CA GLY A 683 28.91 18.88 53.17
C GLY A 683 28.57 19.50 54.54
N LYS A 684 28.21 20.78 54.62
CA LYS A 684 27.78 21.46 55.86
C LYS A 684 26.29 21.77 55.82
N VAL A 685 25.56 21.42 56.87
CA VAL A 685 24.14 21.80 57.03
C VAL A 685 24.06 23.31 57.28
N LEU A 686 23.40 24.03 56.39
CA LEU A 686 23.18 25.48 56.49
C LEU A 686 21.84 25.81 57.13
N TYR A 687 20.82 24.99 56.86
CA TYR A 687 19.47 25.22 57.34
C TYR A 687 18.78 23.87 57.55
N GLU A 688 18.18 23.68 58.72
CA GLU A 688 17.42 22.48 59.09
C GLU A 688 16.19 22.92 59.88
N VAL A 689 15.01 22.52 59.42
CA VAL A 689 13.71 22.76 60.05
C VAL A 689 12.95 21.44 60.08
N GLU A 690 12.28 21.15 61.19
CA GLU A 690 11.55 19.90 61.43
C GLU A 690 10.11 20.17 61.88
#